data_AF-A0A7R9T646-F1
#
_entry.id   AF-A0A7R9T646-F1
#
_cell.length_a   1.000
_cell.length_b   1.000
_cell.length_c   1.000
_cell.angle_alpha   90.00
_cell.angle_beta   90.00
_cell.angle_gamma   90.00
#
_symmetry.space_group_name_H-M   'P 1'
#
loop_
_entity.id
_entity.type
_entity.pdbx_description
1 polymer ?
#
loop_
_entity_poly.entity_id
_entity_poly.type
_entity_poly.pdbx_seq_one_letter_code
_entity_poly.pdbx_strand_id
1 'polypeptide(L)'
;ELQAGVIGLLGGDSMFQMTKNLYAAYKVDKNSSAQERSRMKADAQETGHRLAPALASMDTEELRENFKQATPEHIGGCLFALIDAKRRQVGSKAIARPVAQMMEDGSIEWGDGSISHVNEDRSAINHSDGTSASLRVDGTIIDSDGQVLKLRPDGIITADGTVLGADGEITTAPSGPLHMFRALTTEQQTAAILELIEFSQTGNAGEILVDLTATELRETIHPMGASDQAKVFIEIGRMSPSQAARAASVLSHTEAASVVSIMVNPGSSGRCDEPFMGPFLEALAPQILRNIEPPTAVGGALATHLSPTAAAHVLHKLEPMDVSRIIEGMSPAEVRQVIESSSNIQAEAGKAVSDTPLIAALVPYVSAMDDSQAATLLEGLPADMAVGVMMCTPEERAKEIMSHTRRRDLKERIANKSLIHLDACTIVNLRGAVAGESSSFILEARERGGNRITFGGGRLTVATKLFSAPGPGVEQGTVHDRGNGEYVVQFTSTLAGKIAVVVEASGQSRAWDVNIEASDVVIPKCTIEKQGLESWTAGSPGRILLTLRDRFGNFAHSSKSILEFEARASGPGGVIVERNMLDDGKIEFLLNTTVTGIYKVAVSCLDTKEDLSGCPFEARMGTDALSQAGCTASLQSLTSSTKGPGAKAAAYGACAAMAGGEVTC
;
A
#
# COMPACT_ATOMS: atom_id res chain seq x y z
N GLU A 1 -3.32 50.62 31.99
CA GLU A 1 -1.91 50.75 31.57
C GLU A 1 -0.97 51.08 32.74
N LEU A 2 -1.14 52.19 33.47
CA LEU A 2 -0.28 52.54 34.64
C LEU A 2 -0.23 51.48 35.76
N GLN A 3 -1.35 50.83 36.10
CA GLN A 3 -1.36 49.75 37.10
C GLN A 3 -0.71 48.45 36.61
N ALA A 4 -0.82 48.11 35.32
CA ALA A 4 -0.18 46.92 34.74
C ALA A 4 1.35 47.07 34.72
N GLY A 5 1.85 48.28 34.44
CA GLY A 5 3.27 48.61 34.52
C GLY A 5 3.85 48.53 35.94
N VAL A 6 3.07 48.87 36.98
CA VAL A 6 3.50 48.70 38.39
C VAL A 6 3.49 47.24 38.83
N ILE A 7 2.52 46.44 38.35
CA ILE A 7 2.46 45.00 38.64
C ILE A 7 3.61 44.24 37.96
N GLY A 8 4.00 44.63 36.74
CA GLY A 8 5.19 44.09 36.06
C GLY A 8 6.53 44.45 36.71
N LEU A 9 6.54 45.36 37.70
CA LEU A 9 7.72 45.71 38.50
C LEU A 9 7.78 44.97 39.85
N LEU A 10 6.76 44.18 40.17
CA LEU A 10 6.75 43.32 41.36
C LEU A 10 7.60 42.08 41.10
N GLY A 11 8.50 41.72 42.01
CA GLY A 11 9.34 40.53 41.86
C GLY A 11 8.53 39.23 41.82
N GLY A 12 9.14 38.17 41.28
CA GLY A 12 8.53 36.87 41.02
C GLY A 12 7.69 36.27 42.16
N ASP A 13 8.17 36.36 43.40
CA ASP A 13 7.46 35.87 44.59
C ASP A 13 6.10 36.56 44.81
N SER A 14 5.99 37.85 44.46
CA SER A 14 4.73 38.59 44.59
C SER A 14 3.71 38.11 43.55
N MET A 15 4.17 37.88 42.31
CA MET A 15 3.30 37.38 41.25
C MET A 15 2.78 35.97 41.56
N PHE A 16 3.65 35.10 42.06
CA PHE A 16 3.28 33.75 42.48
C PHE A 16 2.20 33.78 43.59
N GLN A 17 2.33 34.63 44.61
CA GLN A 17 1.33 34.71 45.68
C GLN A 17 0.01 35.32 45.21
N MET A 18 0.06 36.34 44.35
CA MET A 18 -1.14 37.02 43.84
C MET A 18 -1.99 36.12 42.92
N THR A 19 -1.37 35.13 42.26
CA THR A 19 -2.07 34.19 41.35
C THR A 19 -2.56 32.91 42.03
N LYS A 20 -2.12 32.64 43.27
CA LYS A 20 -2.34 31.37 43.97
C LYS A 20 -3.80 30.93 44.06
N ASN A 21 -4.73 31.87 44.18
CA ASN A 21 -6.16 31.60 44.38
C ASN A 21 -7.00 31.71 43.10
N LEU A 22 -6.38 31.89 41.93
CA LEU A 22 -7.13 32.06 40.68
C LEU A 22 -7.94 30.82 40.28
N TYR A 23 -7.56 29.63 40.74
CA TYR A 23 -8.31 28.39 40.48
C TYR A 23 -9.76 28.45 40.96
N ALA A 24 -10.06 29.27 41.99
CA ALA A 24 -11.42 29.48 42.49
C ALA A 24 -12.37 30.12 41.45
N ALA A 25 -11.83 30.65 40.34
CA ALA A 25 -12.63 31.17 39.23
C ALA A 25 -13.38 30.07 38.46
N TYR A 26 -12.86 28.83 38.44
CA TYR A 26 -13.48 27.69 37.75
C TYR A 26 -13.76 26.50 38.66
N LYS A 27 -12.93 26.25 39.68
CA LYS A 27 -13.06 25.11 40.60
C LYS A 27 -13.95 25.45 41.77
N VAL A 28 -14.98 24.63 42.00
CA VAL A 28 -15.98 24.85 43.05
C VAL A 28 -15.58 24.13 44.34
N ASP A 29 -15.35 24.88 45.43
CA ASP A 29 -15.24 24.29 46.76
C ASP A 29 -16.61 23.83 47.27
N LYS A 30 -16.81 22.51 47.37
CA LYS A 30 -18.08 21.91 47.80
C LYS A 30 -18.39 22.13 49.29
N ASN A 31 -17.40 22.53 50.08
CA ASN A 31 -17.54 22.71 51.53
C ASN A 31 -17.99 24.13 51.91
N SER A 32 -17.93 25.10 51.00
CA SER A 32 -18.34 26.49 51.26
C SER A 32 -19.82 26.75 50.95
N SER A 33 -20.41 27.74 51.60
CA SER A 33 -21.79 28.15 51.31
C SER A 33 -21.95 28.66 49.89
N ALA A 34 -23.18 28.63 49.33
CA ALA A 34 -23.43 29.16 47.98
C ALA A 34 -23.02 30.63 47.81
N GLN A 35 -23.21 31.44 48.85
CA GLN A 35 -22.85 32.86 48.85
C GLN A 35 -21.33 33.06 48.89
N GLU A 36 -20.60 32.28 49.69
CA GLU A 36 -19.13 32.31 49.72
C GLU A 36 -18.54 31.84 48.40
N ARG A 37 -19.08 30.77 47.80
CA ARG A 37 -18.64 30.29 46.48
C ARG A 37 -18.76 31.36 45.40
N SER A 38 -19.91 32.04 45.37
CA SER A 38 -20.14 33.13 44.41
C SER A 38 -19.17 34.29 44.62
N ARG A 39 -18.88 34.63 45.87
CA ARG A 39 -17.92 35.69 46.22
C ARG A 39 -16.49 35.31 45.84
N MET A 40 -16.02 34.13 46.25
CA MET A 40 -14.67 33.65 45.92
C MET A 40 -14.44 33.57 44.41
N LYS A 41 -15.44 33.11 43.66
CA LYS A 41 -15.39 33.08 42.20
C LYS A 41 -15.25 34.48 41.60
N ALA A 42 -16.06 35.44 42.06
CA ALA A 42 -16.01 36.82 41.59
C ALA A 42 -14.66 37.48 41.92
N ASP A 43 -14.18 37.31 43.16
CA ASP A 43 -12.89 37.85 43.61
C ASP A 43 -11.72 37.27 42.81
N ALA A 44 -11.75 35.95 42.52
CA ALA A 44 -10.74 35.29 41.70
C ALA A 44 -10.79 35.73 40.23
N GLN A 45 -11.98 35.89 39.66
CA GLN A 45 -12.15 36.42 38.31
C GLN A 45 -11.60 37.85 38.23
N GLU A 46 -12.02 38.76 39.10
CA GLU A 46 -11.54 40.16 39.12
C GLU A 46 -10.01 40.23 39.28
N THR A 47 -9.46 39.41 40.18
CA THR A 47 -8.00 39.31 40.35
C THR A 47 -7.33 38.80 39.08
N GLY A 48 -7.88 37.77 38.43
CA GLY A 48 -7.38 37.22 37.17
C GLY A 48 -7.37 38.26 36.05
N HIS A 49 -8.44 39.05 35.91
CA HIS A 49 -8.51 40.12 34.89
C HIS A 49 -7.42 41.15 35.08
N ARG A 50 -7.16 41.55 36.33
CA ARG A 50 -6.13 42.54 36.66
C ARG A 50 -4.72 42.04 36.34
N LEU A 51 -4.49 40.74 36.53
CA LEU A 51 -3.16 40.13 36.40
C LEU A 51 -2.87 39.58 35.00
N ALA A 52 -3.89 39.22 34.22
CA ALA A 52 -3.75 38.60 32.91
C ALA A 52 -2.84 39.39 31.93
N PRO A 53 -2.92 40.73 31.81
CA PRO A 53 -2.02 41.49 30.94
C PRO A 53 -0.54 41.34 31.33
N ALA A 54 -0.24 41.39 32.64
CA ALA A 54 1.12 41.26 33.15
C ALA A 54 1.66 39.83 32.95
N LEU A 55 0.81 38.81 33.18
CA LEU A 55 1.16 37.41 32.93
C LEU A 55 1.42 37.14 31.43
N ALA A 56 0.62 37.74 30.54
CA ALA A 56 0.77 37.56 29.10
C ALA A 56 2.05 38.21 28.55
N SER A 57 2.55 39.28 29.18
CA SER A 57 3.75 40.00 28.74
C SER A 57 5.03 39.60 29.49
N MET A 58 4.95 38.72 30.48
CA MET A 58 6.10 38.30 31.29
C MET A 58 7.08 37.47 30.46
N ASP A 59 8.38 37.59 30.75
CA ASP A 59 9.42 36.82 30.04
C ASP A 59 9.27 35.30 30.29
N THR A 60 9.63 34.48 29.31
CA THR A 60 9.48 33.02 29.38
C THR A 60 10.34 32.40 30.49
N GLU A 61 11.57 32.87 30.72
CA GLU A 61 12.41 32.35 31.81
C GLU A 61 11.89 32.81 33.17
N GLU A 62 11.36 34.03 33.25
CA GLU A 62 10.72 34.53 34.47
C GLU A 62 9.45 33.73 34.81
N LEU A 63 8.59 33.47 33.83
CA LEU A 63 7.42 32.59 34.00
C LEU A 63 7.85 31.20 34.47
N ARG A 64 8.89 30.63 33.87
CA ARG A 64 9.38 29.29 34.23
C ARG A 64 9.87 29.24 35.68
N GLU A 65 10.71 30.19 36.10
CA GLU A 65 11.22 30.20 37.47
C GLU A 65 10.14 30.53 38.50
N ASN A 66 9.24 31.48 38.20
CA ASN A 66 8.14 31.85 39.10
C ASN A 66 7.18 30.69 39.34
N PHE A 67 6.85 29.90 38.30
CA PHE A 67 5.87 28.82 38.37
C PHE A 67 6.49 27.42 38.50
N LYS A 68 7.80 27.32 38.74
CA LYS A 68 8.53 26.04 38.88
C LYS A 68 7.96 25.10 39.95
N GLN A 69 7.40 25.66 41.02
CA GLN A 69 6.80 24.93 42.15
C GLN A 69 5.27 25.06 42.19
N ALA A 70 4.65 25.60 41.14
CA ALA A 70 3.21 25.77 41.09
C ALA A 70 2.49 24.43 40.96
N THR A 71 1.37 24.28 41.68
CA THR A 71 0.50 23.11 41.53
C THR A 71 -0.30 23.19 40.22
N PRO A 72 -0.84 22.07 39.71
CA PRO A 72 -1.69 22.08 38.51
C PRO A 72 -2.88 23.04 38.64
N GLU A 73 -3.49 23.12 39.84
CA GLU A 73 -4.59 24.06 40.13
C GLU A 73 -4.15 25.51 39.98
N HIS A 74 -2.98 25.87 40.50
CA HIS A 74 -2.45 27.23 40.42
C HIS A 74 -2.15 27.62 38.96
N ILE A 75 -1.51 26.73 38.21
CA ILE A 75 -1.24 26.92 36.78
C ILE A 75 -2.57 27.03 36.01
N GLY A 76 -3.52 26.12 36.25
CA GLY A 76 -4.85 26.14 35.65
C GLY A 76 -5.60 27.44 35.92
N GLY A 77 -5.49 28.00 37.13
CA GLY A 77 -6.04 29.31 37.49
C GLY A 77 -5.50 30.45 36.63
N CYS A 78 -4.19 30.45 36.37
CA CYS A 78 -3.55 31.45 35.54
C CYS A 78 -3.94 31.30 34.06
N LEU A 79 -3.90 30.07 33.54
CA LEU A 79 -4.29 29.77 32.16
C LEU A 79 -5.76 30.13 31.92
N PHE A 80 -6.66 29.80 32.87
CA PHE A 80 -8.07 30.18 32.80
C PHE A 80 -8.25 31.71 32.74
N ALA A 81 -7.54 32.46 33.58
CA ALA A 81 -7.59 33.93 33.56
C ALA A 81 -7.10 34.50 32.21
N LEU A 82 -6.06 33.90 31.62
CA LEU A 82 -5.55 34.29 30.31
C LEU A 82 -6.51 33.94 29.17
N ILE A 83 -7.20 32.79 29.23
CA ILE A 83 -8.23 32.39 28.24
C ILE A 83 -9.42 33.36 28.32
N ASP A 84 -9.85 33.67 29.53
CA ASP A 84 -10.94 34.61 29.80
C ASP A 84 -10.57 36.03 29.32
N ALA A 85 -9.31 36.44 29.47
CA ALA A 85 -8.77 37.67 28.88
C ALA A 85 -8.74 37.61 27.34
N LYS A 86 -8.28 36.50 26.73
CA LYS A 86 -8.30 36.27 25.27
C LYS A 86 -9.72 36.45 24.73
N ARG A 87 -10.72 35.80 25.35
CA ARG A 87 -12.14 35.91 24.94
C ARG A 87 -12.69 37.33 25.07
N ARG A 88 -12.32 38.08 26.09
CA ARG A 88 -12.71 39.50 26.22
C ARG A 88 -12.00 40.40 25.22
N GLN A 89 -10.76 40.10 24.87
CA GLN A 89 -10.03 40.77 23.80
C GLN A 89 -10.61 40.46 22.42
N VAL A 90 -11.19 39.28 22.19
CA VAL A 90 -11.97 39.00 20.96
C VAL A 90 -13.20 39.93 20.83
N GLY A 91 -13.68 40.52 21.93
CA GLY A 91 -14.65 41.62 21.94
C GLY A 91 -14.07 43.03 21.70
N SER A 92 -12.75 43.16 21.54
CA SER A 92 -11.98 44.41 21.51
C SER A 92 -10.82 44.32 20.48
N LYS A 93 -11.07 44.78 19.26
CA LYS A 93 -10.12 44.93 18.12
C LYS A 93 -8.62 45.11 18.52
N ALA A 94 -7.75 44.12 18.18
CA ALA A 94 -6.26 44.20 18.14
C ALA A 94 -5.65 42.93 17.45
N ILE A 95 -4.41 42.89 16.90
CA ILE A 95 -4.06 43.07 15.46
C ILE A 95 -3.15 41.95 14.87
N ALA A 96 -3.23 41.69 13.55
CA ALA A 96 -2.55 40.67 12.70
C ALA A 96 -1.20 40.90 12.12
N ARG A 97 -0.59 39.79 11.70
CA ARG A 97 0.35 39.77 10.58
C ARG A 97 -0.36 39.46 9.25
N PRO A 98 -0.32 40.36 8.25
CA PRO A 98 -0.73 40.04 6.89
C PRO A 98 0.37 39.20 6.23
N VAL A 99 -0.02 38.27 5.39
CA VAL A 99 0.89 37.48 4.55
C VAL A 99 0.64 37.68 3.06
N ALA A 100 -0.53 38.20 2.70
CA ALA A 100 -0.87 38.58 1.33
C ALA A 100 -2.01 39.61 1.26
N GLN A 101 -2.17 40.22 0.10
CA GLN A 101 -3.27 41.15 -0.21
C GLN A 101 -3.98 40.74 -1.51
N MET A 102 -5.30 40.63 -1.44
CA MET A 102 -6.17 40.43 -2.59
C MET A 102 -6.55 41.77 -3.21
N MET A 103 -6.31 41.89 -4.51
CA MET A 103 -6.60 43.07 -5.33
C MET A 103 -8.03 43.02 -5.88
N GLU A 104 -8.54 44.15 -6.37
CA GLU A 104 -9.90 44.25 -6.92
C GLU A 104 -10.14 43.38 -8.16
N ASP A 105 -9.06 43.01 -8.87
CA ASP A 105 -9.10 42.13 -10.04
C ASP A 105 -9.10 40.63 -9.68
N GLY A 106 -9.06 40.29 -8.38
CA GLY A 106 -9.05 38.90 -7.89
C GLY A 106 -7.65 38.25 -7.85
N SER A 107 -6.59 38.99 -8.17
CA SER A 107 -5.22 38.57 -7.92
C SER A 107 -4.84 38.72 -6.43
N ILE A 108 -3.95 37.87 -5.95
CA ILE A 108 -3.43 37.86 -4.58
C ILE A 108 -1.92 38.02 -4.66
N GLU A 109 -1.40 39.10 -4.08
CA GLU A 109 0.04 39.37 -3.98
C GLU A 109 0.55 38.96 -2.59
N TRP A 110 1.51 38.04 -2.57
CA TRP A 110 2.11 37.52 -1.34
C TRP A 110 3.32 38.35 -0.91
N GLY A 111 3.67 38.26 0.37
CA GLY A 111 4.79 39.02 0.94
C GLY A 111 6.17 38.73 0.32
N ASP A 112 6.31 37.62 -0.42
CA ASP A 112 7.50 37.26 -1.19
C ASP A 112 7.50 37.79 -2.64
N GLY A 113 6.46 38.53 -3.03
CA GLY A 113 6.27 39.07 -4.38
C GLY A 113 5.67 38.08 -5.39
N SER A 114 5.32 36.87 -4.96
CA SER A 114 4.59 35.93 -5.82
C SER A 114 3.13 36.36 -5.98
N ILE A 115 2.52 35.98 -7.10
CA ILE A 115 1.12 36.31 -7.42
C ILE A 115 0.33 35.02 -7.57
N SER A 116 -0.86 34.97 -6.98
CA SER A 116 -1.84 33.89 -7.10
C SER A 116 -3.19 34.43 -7.57
N HIS A 117 -4.06 33.56 -8.07
CA HIS A 117 -5.36 33.97 -8.60
C HIS A 117 -6.48 33.13 -8.01
N VAL A 118 -7.54 33.80 -7.56
CA VAL A 118 -8.79 33.11 -7.19
C VAL A 118 -9.43 32.55 -8.45
N ASN A 119 -9.86 31.28 -8.41
CA ASN A 119 -10.54 30.65 -9.54
C ASN A 119 -11.94 31.24 -9.77
N GLU A 120 -12.53 30.99 -10.96
CA GLU A 120 -13.79 31.62 -11.37
C GLU A 120 -14.98 31.31 -10.43
N ASP A 121 -15.00 30.14 -9.81
CA ASP A 121 -16.05 29.71 -8.87
C ASP A 121 -15.82 30.16 -7.41
N ARG A 122 -14.69 30.84 -7.14
CA ARG A 122 -14.26 31.36 -5.83
C ARG A 122 -14.12 30.29 -4.73
N SER A 123 -13.87 29.03 -5.11
CA SER A 123 -13.65 27.93 -4.18
C SER A 123 -12.17 27.59 -3.97
N ALA A 124 -11.26 28.14 -4.79
CA ALA A 124 -9.83 27.87 -4.70
C ALA A 124 -8.97 29.07 -5.12
N ILE A 125 -7.73 29.09 -4.63
CA ILE A 125 -6.67 30.02 -4.99
C ILE A 125 -5.59 29.21 -5.69
N ASN A 126 -5.27 29.57 -6.93
CA ASN A 126 -4.23 28.92 -7.72
C ASN A 126 -2.94 29.72 -7.61
N HIS A 127 -1.87 29.07 -7.15
CA HIS A 127 -0.55 29.65 -7.03
C HIS A 127 0.21 29.60 -8.36
N SER A 128 1.19 30.48 -8.53
CA SER A 128 2.00 30.58 -9.76
C SER A 128 2.89 29.36 -10.02
N ASP A 129 3.16 28.55 -8.98
CA ASP A 129 3.93 27.30 -9.08
C ASP A 129 3.07 26.08 -9.47
N GLY A 130 1.77 26.27 -9.68
CA GLY A 130 0.81 25.23 -10.07
C GLY A 130 0.13 24.52 -8.89
N THR A 131 0.43 24.90 -7.64
CA THR A 131 -0.30 24.43 -6.47
C THR A 131 -1.60 25.21 -6.27
N SER A 132 -2.52 24.68 -5.45
CA SER A 132 -3.81 25.33 -5.19
C SER A 132 -4.23 25.22 -3.72
N ALA A 133 -4.65 26.34 -3.13
CA ALA A 133 -5.24 26.43 -1.80
C ALA A 133 -6.77 26.44 -1.89
N SER A 134 -7.47 25.84 -0.93
CA SER A 134 -8.95 25.90 -0.89
C SER A 134 -9.43 27.18 -0.20
N LEU A 135 -10.43 27.84 -0.77
CA LEU A 135 -11.05 29.06 -0.25
C LEU A 135 -12.52 28.79 0.10
N ARG A 136 -12.87 29.00 1.37
CA ARG A 136 -14.23 28.84 1.88
C ARG A 136 -15.01 30.15 1.83
N VAL A 137 -16.34 30.04 1.81
CA VAL A 137 -17.29 31.17 1.81
C VAL A 137 -17.10 32.10 3.01
N ASP A 138 -16.64 31.58 4.14
CA ASP A 138 -16.36 32.36 5.35
C ASP A 138 -15.00 33.07 5.34
N GLY A 139 -14.28 33.05 4.21
CA GLY A 139 -12.95 33.64 4.05
C GLY A 139 -11.81 32.79 4.62
N THR A 140 -12.04 31.53 4.97
CA THR A 140 -10.95 30.61 5.37
C THR A 140 -10.20 30.11 4.15
N ILE A 141 -8.89 30.25 4.15
CA ILE A 141 -7.99 29.70 3.14
C ILE A 141 -7.23 28.53 3.77
N ILE A 142 -7.16 27.40 3.09
CA ILE A 142 -6.34 26.25 3.50
C ILE A 142 -5.35 26.00 2.39
N ASP A 143 -4.08 26.29 2.66
CA ASP A 143 -2.98 26.14 1.72
C ASP A 143 -2.61 24.65 1.52
N SER A 144 -1.84 24.38 0.47
CA SER A 144 -1.37 23.08 0.03
C SER A 144 -0.49 22.35 1.06
N ASP A 145 0.20 23.10 1.93
CA ASP A 145 0.98 22.60 3.06
C ASP A 145 0.15 22.41 4.34
N GLY A 146 -1.14 22.73 4.29
CA GLY A 146 -2.09 22.62 5.40
C GLY A 146 -2.12 23.83 6.34
N GLN A 147 -1.41 24.91 6.01
CA GLN A 147 -1.52 26.18 6.72
C GLN A 147 -2.92 26.79 6.53
N VAL A 148 -3.51 27.27 7.64
CA VAL A 148 -4.83 27.91 7.61
C VAL A 148 -4.65 29.42 7.65
N LEU A 149 -5.05 30.10 6.59
CA LEU A 149 -5.03 31.56 6.50
C LEU A 149 -6.47 32.10 6.55
N LYS A 150 -6.63 33.39 6.82
CA LYS A 150 -7.94 34.07 6.80
C LYS A 150 -7.91 35.27 5.88
N LEU A 151 -8.77 35.26 4.87
CA LEU A 151 -9.09 36.39 4.00
C LEU A 151 -10.14 37.26 4.68
N ARG A 152 -9.77 38.52 4.94
CA ARG A 152 -10.65 39.52 5.54
C ARG A 152 -11.49 40.22 4.46
N PRO A 153 -12.62 40.83 4.83
CA PRO A 153 -13.47 41.59 3.90
C PRO A 153 -12.79 42.80 3.23
N ASP A 154 -11.68 43.29 3.80
CA ASP A 154 -10.84 44.37 3.25
C ASP A 154 -9.72 43.85 2.32
N GLY A 155 -9.72 42.55 1.98
CA GLY A 155 -8.79 41.95 1.03
C GLY A 155 -7.48 41.46 1.64
N ILE A 156 -7.23 41.67 2.94
CA ILE A 156 -5.98 41.24 3.60
C ILE A 156 -6.07 39.76 4.01
N ILE A 157 -5.01 38.99 3.74
CA ILE A 157 -4.87 37.58 4.12
C ILE A 157 -3.87 37.47 5.26
N THR A 158 -4.21 36.75 6.33
CA THR A 158 -3.39 36.61 7.54
C THR A 158 -3.13 35.15 7.88
N ALA A 159 -1.92 34.81 8.34
CA ALA A 159 -1.49 33.42 8.60
C ALA A 159 -2.06 32.77 9.87
N ASP A 160 -2.69 33.57 10.72
CA ASP A 160 -3.16 33.23 12.06
C ASP A 160 -4.50 33.90 12.40
N GLY A 161 -5.15 34.55 11.43
CA GLY A 161 -6.50 35.13 11.58
C GLY A 161 -6.58 36.47 12.31
N THR A 162 -5.48 37.20 12.44
CA THR A 162 -5.41 38.43 13.23
C THR A 162 -5.85 39.69 12.38
N VAL A 163 -5.91 40.95 12.87
CA VAL A 163 -6.36 42.17 12.09
C VAL A 163 -5.33 43.31 11.95
N LEU A 164 -4.83 43.82 10.81
CA LEU A 164 -3.89 44.97 10.78
C LEU A 164 -4.49 46.38 10.98
N GLY A 165 -3.69 47.30 11.56
CA GLY A 165 -3.92 48.76 11.55
C GLY A 165 -3.38 49.45 10.28
N ALA A 166 -3.88 50.66 9.98
CA ALA A 166 -3.57 51.40 8.75
C ALA A 166 -2.11 51.89 8.60
N ASP A 167 -1.30 51.72 9.65
CA ASP A 167 0.11 52.09 9.76
C ASP A 167 1.08 50.90 9.58
N GLY A 168 0.57 49.67 9.41
CA GLY A 168 1.40 48.48 9.16
C GLY A 168 2.04 47.86 10.41
N GLU A 169 1.66 48.30 11.62
CA GLU A 169 2.14 47.71 12.88
C GLU A 169 1.31 46.47 13.29
N ILE A 170 2.01 45.44 13.78
CA ILE A 170 1.47 44.17 14.30
C ILE A 170 1.17 44.34 15.79
N THR A 171 0.00 43.93 16.29
CA THR A 171 -0.34 44.13 17.72
C THR A 171 -0.69 42.88 18.52
N THR A 172 -0.43 41.64 18.07
CA THR A 172 -0.45 40.47 18.99
C THR A 172 0.67 39.42 18.78
N ALA A 173 1.30 39.06 19.90
CA ALA A 173 2.22 37.96 20.24
C ALA A 173 1.48 36.58 20.29
N PRO A 174 2.11 35.42 20.60
CA PRO A 174 1.37 34.21 21.00
C PRO A 174 0.25 34.57 21.98
N SER A 175 -0.91 33.94 21.85
CA SER A 175 -2.00 34.18 22.78
C SER A 175 -1.47 34.04 24.21
N GLY A 176 -1.80 34.97 25.11
CA GLY A 176 -1.31 34.94 26.50
C GLY A 176 -1.34 33.55 27.15
N PRO A 177 -2.43 32.75 26.95
CA PRO A 177 -2.47 31.36 27.39
C PRO A 177 -1.35 30.48 26.83
N LEU A 178 -1.12 30.52 25.52
CA LEU A 178 -0.11 29.71 24.83
C LEU A 178 1.31 30.12 25.24
N HIS A 179 1.55 31.43 25.39
CA HIS A 179 2.83 31.96 25.88
C HIS A 179 3.17 31.39 27.26
N MET A 180 2.22 31.47 28.20
CA MET A 180 2.39 30.88 29.52
C MET A 180 2.57 29.36 29.45
N PHE A 181 1.76 28.67 28.64
CA PHE A 181 1.81 27.22 28.51
C PHE A 181 3.18 26.71 28.02
N ARG A 182 3.82 27.43 27.09
CA ARG A 182 5.16 27.11 26.56
C ARG A 182 6.29 27.33 27.58
N ALA A 183 6.08 28.13 28.62
CA ALA A 183 7.06 28.34 29.68
C ALA A 183 7.16 27.15 30.65
N LEU A 184 6.11 26.32 30.72
CA LEU A 184 5.98 25.17 31.62
C LEU A 184 6.81 23.96 31.17
N THR A 185 7.12 23.07 32.12
CA THR A 185 7.67 21.74 31.78
C THR A 185 6.59 20.83 31.18
N THR A 186 6.96 19.78 30.46
CA THR A 186 6.00 18.82 29.88
C THR A 186 5.08 18.20 30.95
N GLU A 187 5.61 17.88 32.13
CA GLU A 187 4.82 17.35 33.26
C GLU A 187 3.78 18.36 33.74
N GLN A 188 4.16 19.64 33.85
CA GLN A 188 3.24 20.72 34.21
C GLN A 188 2.20 20.98 33.12
N GLN A 189 2.59 20.92 31.84
CA GLN A 189 1.68 21.06 30.70
C GLN A 189 0.60 19.99 30.73
N THR A 190 0.98 18.71 30.83
CA THR A 190 0.05 17.59 30.93
C THR A 190 -0.89 17.76 32.13
N ALA A 191 -0.35 18.03 33.32
CA ALA A 191 -1.16 18.17 34.53
C ALA A 191 -2.12 19.38 34.49
N ALA A 192 -1.69 20.51 33.93
CA ALA A 192 -2.51 21.71 33.81
C ALA A 192 -3.67 21.53 32.80
N ILE A 193 -3.43 20.84 31.68
CA ILE A 193 -4.51 20.51 30.73
C ILE A 193 -5.54 19.60 31.39
N LEU A 194 -5.12 18.55 32.11
CA LEU A 194 -6.06 17.64 32.78
C LEU A 194 -6.88 18.36 33.86
N GLU A 195 -6.24 19.24 34.65
CA GLU A 195 -6.92 20.07 35.63
C GLU A 195 -7.99 20.97 34.98
N LEU A 196 -7.67 21.63 33.86
CA LEU A 196 -8.63 22.47 33.13
C LEU A 196 -9.78 21.65 32.54
N ILE A 197 -9.51 20.46 32.01
CA ILE A 197 -10.52 19.55 31.46
C ILE A 197 -11.47 19.06 32.56
N GLU A 198 -10.95 18.72 33.74
CA GLU A 198 -11.73 18.11 34.81
C GLU A 198 -12.61 19.11 35.55
N PHE A 199 -12.11 20.33 35.76
CA PHE A 199 -12.74 21.28 36.68
C PHE A 199 -13.25 22.57 36.01
N SER A 200 -12.81 22.90 34.80
CA SER A 200 -13.25 24.12 34.10
C SER A 200 -14.41 23.85 33.13
N GLN A 201 -14.96 24.91 32.54
CA GLN A 201 -16.01 24.77 31.52
C GLN A 201 -15.45 24.08 30.26
N THR A 202 -16.29 23.26 29.63
CA THR A 202 -15.96 22.55 28.39
C THR A 202 -15.55 23.52 27.28
N GLY A 203 -14.49 23.19 26.56
CA GLY A 203 -13.92 23.99 25.46
C GLY A 203 -12.77 24.92 25.89
N ASN A 204 -12.55 25.15 27.19
CA ASN A 204 -11.48 26.04 27.65
C ASN A 204 -10.08 25.48 27.40
N ALA A 205 -9.88 24.18 27.61
CA ALA A 205 -8.58 23.57 27.29
C ALA A 205 -8.37 23.57 25.77
N GLY A 206 -9.45 23.39 25.01
CA GLY A 206 -9.47 23.51 23.54
C GLY A 206 -8.83 24.80 23.02
N GLU A 207 -9.06 25.94 23.68
CA GLU A 207 -8.50 27.27 23.30
C GLU A 207 -6.97 27.35 23.31
N ILE A 208 -6.31 26.46 24.04
CA ILE A 208 -4.84 26.32 24.07
C ILE A 208 -4.43 25.21 23.11
N LEU A 209 -5.12 24.06 23.19
CA LEU A 209 -4.76 22.83 22.48
C LEU A 209 -4.81 22.99 20.95
N VAL A 210 -5.72 23.81 20.41
CA VAL A 210 -5.80 24.08 18.96
C VAL A 210 -4.65 24.94 18.43
N ASP A 211 -4.01 25.71 19.30
CA ASP A 211 -2.90 26.59 18.93
C ASP A 211 -1.53 25.86 19.03
N LEU A 212 -1.51 24.61 19.51
CA LEU A 212 -0.30 23.79 19.60
C LEU A 212 0.12 23.23 18.25
N THR A 213 1.43 23.15 18.01
CA THR A 213 1.99 22.38 16.90
C THR A 213 1.78 20.87 17.11
N ALA A 214 1.87 20.08 16.04
CA ALA A 214 1.75 18.62 16.13
C ALA A 214 2.77 18.00 17.10
N THR A 215 3.99 18.53 17.16
CA THR A 215 5.05 18.06 18.07
C THR A 215 4.72 18.40 19.52
N GLU A 216 4.34 19.65 19.81
CA GLU A 216 3.96 20.07 21.17
C GLU A 216 2.73 19.30 21.66
N LEU A 217 1.75 19.08 20.79
CA LEU A 217 0.56 18.30 21.12
C LEU A 217 0.94 16.85 21.45
N ARG A 218 1.83 16.24 20.65
CA ARG A 218 2.34 14.88 20.92
C ARG A 218 2.97 14.78 22.29
N GLU A 219 3.90 15.68 22.60
CA GLU A 219 4.64 15.69 23.87
C GLU A 219 3.69 15.90 25.06
N THR A 220 2.64 16.72 24.88
CA THR A 220 1.64 16.97 25.91
C THR A 220 0.78 15.73 26.20
N ILE A 221 0.34 15.00 25.16
CA ILE A 221 -0.62 13.90 25.30
C ILE A 221 0.03 12.51 25.45
N HIS A 222 1.29 12.34 25.04
CA HIS A 222 1.98 11.04 25.12
C HIS A 222 2.06 10.45 26.53
N PRO A 223 2.24 11.25 27.61
CA PRO A 223 2.22 10.74 28.98
C PRO A 223 0.82 10.33 29.48
N MET A 224 -0.25 10.72 28.77
CA MET A 224 -1.63 10.49 29.19
C MET A 224 -2.12 9.08 28.82
N GLY A 225 -3.03 8.53 29.63
CA GLY A 225 -3.77 7.31 29.27
C GLY A 225 -4.84 7.60 28.21
N ALA A 226 -5.31 6.56 27.50
CA ALA A 226 -6.26 6.70 26.41
C ALA A 226 -7.57 7.43 26.80
N SER A 227 -8.04 7.27 28.04
CA SER A 227 -9.23 7.97 28.57
C SER A 227 -9.02 9.48 28.63
N ASP A 228 -7.84 9.92 29.05
CA ASP A 228 -7.52 11.34 29.15
C ASP A 228 -7.20 11.95 27.78
N GLN A 229 -6.52 11.19 26.91
CA GLN A 229 -6.35 11.55 25.50
C GLN A 229 -7.70 11.74 24.79
N ALA A 230 -8.71 10.92 25.11
CA ALA A 230 -10.06 11.06 24.55
C ALA A 230 -10.69 12.41 24.97
N LYS A 231 -10.54 12.81 26.24
CA LYS A 231 -11.01 14.13 26.70
C LYS A 231 -10.31 15.28 25.98
N VAL A 232 -9.01 15.16 25.73
CA VAL A 232 -8.24 16.14 24.94
C VAL A 232 -8.78 16.23 23.51
N PHE A 233 -9.05 15.11 22.85
CA PHE A 233 -9.62 15.11 21.50
C PHE A 233 -11.02 15.71 21.46
N ILE A 234 -11.83 15.47 22.49
CA ILE A 234 -13.16 16.09 22.61
C ILE A 234 -13.03 17.62 22.74
N GLU A 235 -12.10 18.12 23.56
CA GLU A 235 -11.83 19.56 23.69
C GLU A 235 -11.38 20.20 22.37
N ILE A 236 -10.46 19.56 21.65
CA ILE A 236 -10.03 20.03 20.32
C ILE A 236 -11.19 19.96 19.33
N GLY A 237 -11.99 18.89 19.37
CA GLY A 237 -13.12 18.67 18.47
C GLY A 237 -14.21 19.73 18.59
N ARG A 238 -14.48 20.21 19.81
CA ARG A 238 -15.38 21.34 20.08
C ARG A 238 -14.97 22.62 19.38
N MET A 239 -13.66 22.82 19.19
CA MET A 239 -13.11 23.98 18.51
C MET A 239 -13.00 23.75 16.99
N SER A 240 -12.45 22.60 16.59
CA SER A 240 -12.26 22.20 15.19
C SER A 240 -12.19 20.67 15.04
N PRO A 241 -13.24 20.04 14.47
CA PRO A 241 -13.25 18.59 14.24
C PRO A 241 -12.08 18.12 13.35
N SER A 242 -11.67 18.95 12.37
CA SER A 242 -10.54 18.65 11.49
C SER A 242 -9.20 18.64 12.20
N GLN A 243 -9.00 19.51 13.20
CA GLN A 243 -7.79 19.50 14.02
C GLN A 243 -7.80 18.33 15.00
N ALA A 244 -8.96 17.91 15.51
CA ALA A 244 -9.06 16.70 16.33
C ALA A 244 -8.66 15.44 15.54
N ALA A 245 -9.09 15.32 14.27
CA ALA A 245 -8.66 14.22 13.42
C ALA A 245 -7.15 14.25 13.12
N ARG A 246 -6.57 15.44 12.97
CA ARG A 246 -5.11 15.62 12.88
C ARG A 246 -4.40 15.24 14.17
N ALA A 247 -4.95 15.62 15.33
CA ALA A 247 -4.43 15.23 16.65
C ALA A 247 -4.40 13.70 16.80
N ALA A 248 -5.43 13.00 16.33
CA ALA A 248 -5.44 11.54 16.28
C ALA A 248 -4.28 10.98 15.42
N SER A 249 -3.91 11.67 14.34
CA SER A 249 -2.83 11.26 13.45
C SER A 249 -1.42 11.52 14.00
N VAL A 250 -1.30 12.25 15.12
CA VAL A 250 -0.03 12.47 15.83
C VAL A 250 0.38 11.23 16.65
N LEU A 251 -0.59 10.40 17.02
CA LEU A 251 -0.39 9.12 17.70
C LEU A 251 -0.18 7.98 16.69
N SER A 252 0.28 6.81 17.15
CA SER A 252 0.23 5.62 16.30
C SER A 252 -1.21 5.23 15.99
N HIS A 253 -1.45 4.58 14.84
CA HIS A 253 -2.81 4.19 14.42
C HIS A 253 -3.55 3.34 15.46
N THR A 254 -2.84 2.54 16.26
CA THR A 254 -3.41 1.68 17.31
C THR A 254 -3.72 2.46 18.59
N GLU A 255 -2.88 3.41 18.97
CA GLU A 255 -3.13 4.30 20.11
C GLU A 255 -4.32 5.22 19.78
N ALA A 256 -4.29 5.86 18.62
CA ALA A 256 -5.38 6.71 18.13
C ALA A 256 -6.71 5.95 18.09
N ALA A 257 -6.70 4.71 17.57
CA ALA A 257 -7.90 3.88 17.54
C ALA A 257 -8.40 3.51 18.95
N SER A 258 -7.51 3.26 19.90
CA SER A 258 -7.88 3.00 21.30
C SER A 258 -8.55 4.20 21.95
N VAL A 259 -8.06 5.41 21.65
CA VAL A 259 -8.67 6.67 22.09
C VAL A 259 -10.05 6.86 21.46
N VAL A 260 -10.16 6.70 20.14
CA VAL A 260 -11.44 6.87 19.44
C VAL A 260 -12.45 5.80 19.85
N SER A 261 -12.01 4.58 20.17
CA SER A 261 -12.85 3.51 20.73
C SER A 261 -13.59 3.95 21.99
N ILE A 262 -12.92 4.68 22.88
CA ILE A 262 -13.52 5.25 24.09
C ILE A 262 -14.60 6.28 23.73
N MET A 263 -14.39 7.08 22.68
CA MET A 263 -15.31 8.13 22.24
C MET A 263 -16.55 7.59 21.54
N VAL A 264 -16.45 6.48 20.79
CA VAL A 264 -17.58 5.93 20.01
C VAL A 264 -18.34 4.80 20.71
N ASN A 265 -17.72 4.11 21.67
CA ASN A 265 -18.31 2.93 22.28
C ASN A 265 -19.49 3.28 23.21
N PRO A 266 -20.71 2.76 22.96
CA PRO A 266 -21.88 2.99 23.80
C PRO A 266 -21.71 2.61 25.28
N GLY A 267 -20.86 1.61 25.58
CA GLY A 267 -20.58 1.16 26.94
C GLY A 267 -19.46 1.91 27.64
N SER A 268 -18.82 2.87 26.97
CA SER A 268 -17.73 3.67 27.53
C SER A 268 -18.25 4.88 28.30
N SER A 269 -17.66 5.18 29.46
CA SER A 269 -17.93 6.42 30.19
C SER A 269 -17.41 7.67 29.46
N GLY A 270 -16.52 7.50 28.49
CA GLY A 270 -15.98 8.57 27.65
C GLY A 270 -16.69 8.73 26.31
N ARG A 271 -17.85 8.10 26.12
CA ARG A 271 -18.65 8.24 24.88
C ARG A 271 -18.96 9.73 24.63
N CYS A 272 -18.74 10.17 23.39
CA CYS A 272 -19.04 11.52 22.95
C CYS A 272 -20.18 11.49 21.93
N ASP A 273 -21.26 12.21 22.23
CA ASP A 273 -22.40 12.39 21.31
C ASP A 273 -22.55 13.86 20.87
N GLU A 274 -21.45 14.62 20.85
CA GLU A 274 -21.47 16.02 20.48
C GLU A 274 -21.53 16.23 18.95
N PRO A 275 -22.08 17.35 18.46
CA PRO A 275 -22.29 17.58 17.02
C PRO A 275 -21.02 17.53 16.16
N PHE A 276 -19.85 17.77 16.73
CA PHE A 276 -18.58 17.72 16.00
C PHE A 276 -18.16 16.28 15.64
N MET A 277 -18.76 15.26 16.26
CA MET A 277 -18.39 13.86 16.07
C MET A 277 -18.55 13.39 14.62
N GLY A 278 -19.59 13.84 13.90
CA GLY A 278 -19.77 13.51 12.49
C GLY A 278 -18.59 13.97 11.63
N PRO A 279 -18.33 15.30 11.55
CA PRO A 279 -17.18 15.84 10.82
C PRO A 279 -15.82 15.29 11.30
N PHE A 280 -15.68 14.96 12.58
CA PHE A 280 -14.48 14.31 13.12
C PHE A 280 -14.28 12.91 12.54
N LEU A 281 -15.30 12.04 12.59
CA LEU A 281 -15.26 10.69 12.03
C LEU A 281 -15.00 10.70 10.51
N GLU A 282 -15.55 11.67 9.81
CA GLU A 282 -15.33 11.83 8.36
C GLU A 282 -13.86 12.19 8.03
N ALA A 283 -13.21 12.97 8.89
CA ALA A 283 -11.83 13.42 8.73
C ALA A 283 -10.78 12.41 9.20
N LEU A 284 -11.17 11.34 9.90
CA LEU A 284 -10.23 10.32 10.37
C LEU A 284 -9.57 9.54 9.22
N ALA A 285 -8.32 9.14 9.45
CA ALA A 285 -7.60 8.28 8.52
C ALA A 285 -8.21 6.86 8.49
N PRO A 286 -8.27 6.20 7.31
CA PRO A 286 -8.83 4.84 7.18
C PRO A 286 -8.15 3.81 8.09
N GLN A 287 -6.84 3.97 8.33
CA GLN A 287 -6.05 3.09 9.19
C GLN A 287 -6.45 3.20 10.66
N ILE A 288 -6.96 4.34 11.11
CA ILE A 288 -7.49 4.52 12.46
C ILE A 288 -8.86 3.87 12.54
N LEU A 289 -9.76 4.18 11.59
CA LEU A 289 -11.14 3.66 11.55
C LEU A 289 -11.21 2.13 11.63
N ARG A 290 -10.36 1.43 10.87
CA ARG A 290 -10.33 -0.05 10.86
C ARG A 290 -9.85 -0.70 12.17
N ASN A 291 -9.11 0.05 12.99
CA ASN A 291 -8.50 -0.45 14.22
C ASN A 291 -9.36 -0.16 15.47
N ILE A 292 -10.49 0.54 15.32
CA ILE A 292 -11.38 0.86 16.43
C ILE A 292 -12.11 -0.40 16.92
N GLU A 293 -12.17 -0.59 18.23
CA GLU A 293 -12.83 -1.72 18.87
C GLU A 293 -13.93 -1.29 19.86
N PRO A 294 -15.12 -1.91 19.81
CA PRO A 294 -15.57 -2.86 18.80
C PRO A 294 -15.90 -2.17 17.46
N PRO A 295 -15.70 -2.82 16.29
CA PRO A 295 -16.07 -2.25 14.99
C PRO A 295 -17.55 -1.83 14.90
N THR A 296 -18.44 -2.52 15.61
CA THR A 296 -19.87 -2.19 15.70
C THR A 296 -20.12 -0.83 16.36
N ALA A 297 -19.25 -0.36 17.25
CA ALA A 297 -19.37 0.97 17.82
C ALA A 297 -19.12 2.07 16.78
N VAL A 298 -18.22 1.83 15.81
CA VAL A 298 -18.03 2.74 14.67
C VAL A 298 -19.32 2.79 13.86
N GLY A 299 -19.92 1.64 13.55
CA GLY A 299 -21.18 1.57 12.79
C GLY A 299 -22.30 2.37 13.45
N GLY A 300 -22.52 2.16 14.74
CA GLY A 300 -23.50 2.93 15.52
C GLY A 300 -23.20 4.43 15.55
N ALA A 301 -21.92 4.81 15.66
CA ALA A 301 -21.51 6.21 15.65
C ALA A 301 -21.71 6.87 14.28
N LEU A 302 -21.41 6.17 13.18
CA LEU A 302 -21.70 6.65 11.82
C LEU A 302 -23.20 6.85 11.61
N ALA A 303 -24.04 5.90 12.06
CA ALA A 303 -25.49 6.02 11.95
C ALA A 303 -26.07 7.15 12.81
N THR A 304 -25.48 7.42 13.98
CA THR A 304 -25.94 8.46 14.90
C THR A 304 -25.53 9.87 14.46
N HIS A 305 -24.29 10.03 13.97
CA HIS A 305 -23.65 11.34 13.82
C HIS A 305 -23.52 11.83 12.37
N LEU A 306 -23.75 10.96 11.38
CA LEU A 306 -23.60 11.31 9.96
C LEU A 306 -24.90 11.13 9.20
N SER A 307 -25.04 11.89 8.11
CA SER A 307 -26.06 11.59 7.11
C SER A 307 -25.73 10.29 6.38
N PRO A 308 -26.72 9.57 5.80
CA PRO A 308 -26.46 8.36 5.04
C PRO A 308 -25.44 8.53 3.90
N THR A 309 -25.41 9.70 3.25
CA THR A 309 -24.43 10.06 2.22
C THR A 309 -23.02 10.20 2.78
N ALA A 310 -22.86 10.89 3.92
CA ALA A 310 -21.55 11.08 4.53
C ALA A 310 -21.01 9.77 5.12
N ALA A 311 -21.89 8.94 5.71
CA ALA A 311 -21.54 7.59 6.14
C ALA A 311 -21.06 6.74 4.95
N ALA A 312 -21.73 6.80 3.79
CA ALA A 312 -21.29 6.11 2.58
C ALA A 312 -19.89 6.55 2.13
N HIS A 313 -19.59 7.85 2.16
CA HIS A 313 -18.24 8.36 1.85
C HIS A 313 -17.17 7.83 2.80
N VAL A 314 -17.46 7.71 4.10
CA VAL A 314 -16.51 7.14 5.07
C VAL A 314 -16.27 5.65 4.77
N LEU A 315 -17.34 4.88 4.53
CA LEU A 315 -17.23 3.45 4.23
C LEU A 315 -16.51 3.17 2.90
N HIS A 316 -16.63 4.05 1.89
CA HIS A 316 -15.89 3.93 0.64
C HIS A 316 -14.37 4.06 0.79
N LYS A 317 -13.87 4.59 1.92
CA LYS A 317 -12.44 4.67 2.22
C LYS A 317 -11.86 3.36 2.76
N LEU A 318 -12.71 2.36 3.05
CA LEU A 318 -12.34 1.13 3.75
C LEU A 318 -12.46 -0.10 2.86
N GLU A 319 -11.73 -1.15 3.23
CA GLU A 319 -11.81 -2.45 2.57
C GLU A 319 -13.14 -3.16 2.89
N PRO A 320 -13.71 -3.98 1.99
CA PRO A 320 -15.02 -4.60 2.20
C PRO A 320 -15.18 -5.40 3.50
N MET A 321 -14.11 -6.06 3.96
CA MET A 321 -14.11 -6.85 5.21
C MET A 321 -14.12 -5.96 6.48
N ASP A 322 -13.61 -4.73 6.39
CA ASP A 322 -13.70 -3.77 7.48
C ASP A 322 -15.10 -3.15 7.52
N VAL A 323 -15.62 -2.81 6.34
CA VAL A 323 -16.99 -2.29 6.17
C VAL A 323 -18.01 -3.29 6.72
N SER A 324 -17.87 -4.60 6.44
CA SER A 324 -18.84 -5.60 6.92
C SER A 324 -18.95 -5.65 8.44
N ARG A 325 -17.81 -5.57 9.14
CA ARG A 325 -17.75 -5.57 10.61
C ARG A 325 -18.29 -4.27 11.21
N ILE A 326 -18.15 -3.16 10.50
CA ILE A 326 -18.66 -1.85 10.93
C ILE A 326 -20.18 -1.80 10.79
N ILE A 327 -20.74 -2.21 9.63
CA ILE A 327 -22.19 -2.16 9.37
C ILE A 327 -23.00 -3.13 10.25
N GLU A 328 -22.36 -4.13 10.87
CA GLU A 328 -22.95 -4.94 11.96
C GLU A 328 -23.44 -4.11 13.15
N GLY A 329 -22.86 -2.92 13.36
CA GLY A 329 -23.30 -1.97 14.37
C GLY A 329 -24.51 -1.12 14.00
N MET A 330 -24.98 -1.21 12.75
CA MET A 330 -26.11 -0.45 12.23
C MET A 330 -27.36 -1.33 12.13
N SER A 331 -28.54 -0.71 12.28
CA SER A 331 -29.80 -1.40 11.99
C SER A 331 -29.95 -1.68 10.48
N PRO A 332 -30.72 -2.70 10.09
CA PRO A 332 -30.95 -3.00 8.68
C PRO A 332 -31.53 -1.82 7.88
N ALA A 333 -32.32 -0.96 8.53
CA ALA A 333 -32.88 0.25 7.92
C ALA A 333 -31.80 1.30 7.64
N GLU A 334 -30.87 1.52 8.56
CA GLU A 334 -29.75 2.45 8.39
C GLU A 334 -28.78 1.94 7.31
N VAL A 335 -28.43 0.64 7.34
CA VAL A 335 -27.60 0.02 6.30
C VAL A 335 -28.22 0.22 4.92
N ARG A 336 -29.53 0.02 4.80
CA ARG A 336 -30.26 0.27 3.56
C ARG A 336 -30.13 1.71 3.08
N GLN A 337 -30.33 2.71 3.95
CA GLN A 337 -30.23 4.13 3.58
C GLN A 337 -28.80 4.49 3.11
N VAL A 338 -27.78 3.94 3.76
CA VAL A 338 -26.37 4.14 3.38
C VAL A 338 -26.09 3.52 2.00
N ILE A 339 -26.62 2.33 1.71
CA ILE A 339 -26.48 1.68 0.39
C ILE A 339 -27.20 2.46 -0.70
N GLU A 340 -28.42 2.91 -0.45
CA GLU A 340 -29.18 3.74 -1.40
C GLU A 340 -28.39 5.02 -1.72
N SER A 341 -27.82 5.67 -0.70
CA SER A 341 -26.96 6.86 -0.87
C SER A 341 -25.67 6.55 -1.64
N SER A 342 -25.00 5.43 -1.34
CA SER A 342 -23.83 4.95 -2.08
C SER A 342 -24.15 4.71 -3.55
N SER A 343 -25.33 4.16 -3.84
CA SER A 343 -25.75 3.86 -5.21
C SER A 343 -25.98 5.13 -6.03
N ASN A 344 -26.54 6.18 -5.40
CA ASN A 344 -26.71 7.49 -6.01
C ASN A 344 -25.35 8.13 -6.32
N ILE A 345 -24.40 8.07 -5.38
CA ILE A 345 -23.02 8.56 -5.58
C ILE A 345 -22.36 7.90 -6.80
N GLN A 346 -22.55 6.58 -6.97
CA GLN A 346 -21.98 5.87 -8.11
C GLN A 346 -22.70 6.15 -9.44
N ALA A 347 -24.02 6.31 -9.41
CA ALA A 347 -24.81 6.67 -10.57
C ALA A 347 -24.41 8.06 -11.11
N GLU A 348 -24.18 9.03 -10.21
CA GLU A 348 -23.65 10.36 -10.55
C GLU A 348 -22.24 10.27 -11.16
N ALA A 349 -21.41 9.33 -10.69
CA ALA A 349 -20.07 9.08 -11.23
C ALA A 349 -20.06 8.23 -12.52
N GLY A 350 -21.22 7.86 -13.07
CA GLY A 350 -21.33 7.03 -14.28
C GLY A 350 -20.82 5.60 -14.12
N LYS A 351 -20.66 5.11 -12.89
CA LYS A 351 -20.22 3.74 -12.58
C LYS A 351 -21.41 2.81 -12.44
N ALA A 352 -21.23 1.52 -12.74
CA ALA A 352 -22.29 0.54 -12.56
C ALA A 352 -22.63 0.43 -11.06
N VAL A 353 -23.92 0.40 -10.74
CA VAL A 353 -24.43 0.28 -9.36
C VAL A 353 -23.93 -1.01 -8.66
N SER A 354 -23.51 -2.01 -9.44
CA SER A 354 -22.89 -3.24 -8.96
C SER A 354 -21.44 -3.09 -8.49
N ASP A 355 -20.76 -1.99 -8.82
CA ASP A 355 -19.34 -1.79 -8.56
C ASP A 355 -19.10 -1.09 -7.20
N THR A 356 -20.02 -1.27 -6.23
CA THR A 356 -19.83 -0.74 -4.88
C THR A 356 -18.98 -1.70 -4.05
N PRO A 357 -17.89 -1.22 -3.40
CA PRO A 357 -17.19 -1.98 -2.35
C PRO A 357 -18.14 -2.45 -1.23
N LEU A 358 -19.26 -1.75 -1.06
CA LEU A 358 -20.34 -2.08 -0.13
C LEU A 358 -21.09 -3.37 -0.48
N ILE A 359 -21.25 -3.75 -1.75
CA ILE A 359 -21.89 -5.04 -2.11
C ILE A 359 -21.06 -6.20 -1.58
N ALA A 360 -19.74 -6.16 -1.73
CA ALA A 360 -18.85 -7.18 -1.19
C ALA A 360 -18.93 -7.26 0.35
N ALA A 361 -19.12 -6.13 1.03
CA ALA A 361 -19.32 -6.07 2.48
C ALA A 361 -20.70 -6.60 2.93
N LEU A 362 -21.74 -6.52 2.09
CA LEU A 362 -23.08 -6.98 2.42
C LEU A 362 -23.22 -8.49 2.47
N VAL A 363 -22.37 -9.23 1.75
CA VAL A 363 -22.42 -10.69 1.70
C VAL A 363 -22.19 -11.31 3.09
N PRO A 364 -21.09 -11.02 3.81
CA PRO A 364 -20.91 -11.51 5.17
C PRO A 364 -21.97 -10.95 6.14
N TYR A 365 -22.40 -9.69 5.98
CA TYR A 365 -23.45 -9.09 6.82
C TYR A 365 -24.79 -9.85 6.70
N VAL A 366 -25.29 -10.03 5.47
CA VAL A 366 -26.53 -10.78 5.20
C VAL A 366 -26.42 -12.24 5.62
N SER A 367 -25.23 -12.84 5.48
CA SER A 367 -25.00 -14.21 5.91
C SER A 367 -25.10 -14.39 7.43
N ALA A 368 -24.75 -13.36 8.21
CA ALA A 368 -24.80 -13.36 9.67
C ALA A 368 -26.16 -12.95 10.27
N MET A 369 -27.04 -12.34 9.47
CA MET A 369 -28.40 -11.94 9.88
C MET A 369 -29.35 -13.13 9.96
N ASP A 370 -30.48 -12.97 10.67
CA ASP A 370 -31.58 -13.93 10.58
C ASP A 370 -32.28 -13.89 9.20
N ASP A 371 -32.87 -15.00 8.81
CA ASP A 371 -33.42 -15.23 7.47
C ASP A 371 -34.51 -14.20 7.11
N SER A 372 -35.30 -13.78 8.11
CA SER A 372 -36.41 -12.86 7.91
C SER A 372 -35.95 -11.41 7.76
N GLN A 373 -34.95 -11.00 8.53
CA GLN A 373 -34.33 -9.68 8.42
C GLN A 373 -33.50 -9.57 7.13
N ALA A 374 -32.75 -10.63 6.78
CA ALA A 374 -32.02 -10.73 5.52
C ALA A 374 -32.95 -10.61 4.31
N ALA A 375 -34.08 -11.35 4.31
CA ALA A 375 -35.09 -11.26 3.26
C ALA A 375 -35.69 -9.84 3.16
N THR A 376 -36.01 -9.22 4.30
CA THR A 376 -36.56 -7.86 4.35
C THR A 376 -35.58 -6.82 3.80
N LEU A 377 -34.29 -6.95 4.14
CA LEU A 377 -33.23 -6.08 3.60
C LEU A 377 -33.13 -6.22 2.08
N LEU A 378 -33.04 -7.46 1.57
CA LEU A 378 -32.93 -7.75 0.14
C LEU A 378 -34.16 -7.31 -0.66
N GLU A 379 -35.35 -7.38 -0.07
CA GLU A 379 -36.58 -6.84 -0.67
C GLU A 379 -36.54 -5.32 -0.82
N GLY A 380 -35.86 -4.63 0.09
CA GLY A 380 -35.65 -3.18 0.03
C GLY A 380 -34.56 -2.75 -0.95
N LEU A 381 -33.69 -3.65 -1.41
CA LEU A 381 -32.59 -3.33 -2.31
C LEU A 381 -33.00 -3.36 -3.80
N PRO A 382 -32.35 -2.53 -4.65
CA PRO A 382 -32.42 -2.66 -6.10
C PRO A 382 -32.12 -4.09 -6.58
N ALA A 383 -32.83 -4.51 -7.64
CA ALA A 383 -32.83 -5.89 -8.14
C ALA A 383 -31.40 -6.42 -8.38
N ASP A 384 -30.56 -5.61 -9.01
CA ASP A 384 -29.22 -6.02 -9.41
C ASP A 384 -28.28 -6.17 -8.21
N MET A 385 -28.45 -5.34 -7.17
CA MET A 385 -27.68 -5.44 -5.92
C MET A 385 -28.12 -6.64 -5.09
N ALA A 386 -29.43 -6.84 -4.92
CA ALA A 386 -29.96 -8.00 -4.20
C ALA A 386 -29.52 -9.31 -4.86
N VAL A 387 -29.52 -9.37 -6.20
CA VAL A 387 -28.95 -10.50 -6.94
C VAL A 387 -27.45 -10.62 -6.65
N GLY A 388 -26.67 -9.55 -6.76
CA GLY A 388 -25.23 -9.57 -6.50
C GLY A 388 -24.87 -10.13 -5.11
N VAL A 389 -25.57 -9.67 -4.07
CA VAL A 389 -25.40 -10.17 -2.70
C VAL A 389 -25.73 -11.66 -2.61
N MET A 390 -26.89 -12.07 -3.12
CA MET A 390 -27.33 -13.47 -3.06
C MET A 390 -26.47 -14.45 -3.86
N MET A 391 -25.82 -13.97 -4.93
CA MET A 391 -24.89 -14.79 -5.72
C MET A 391 -23.57 -15.05 -5.01
N CYS A 392 -23.21 -14.19 -4.06
CA CYS A 392 -22.00 -14.34 -3.24
C CYS A 392 -22.29 -15.02 -1.90
N THR A 393 -23.56 -15.09 -1.48
CA THR A 393 -23.99 -15.81 -0.28
C THR A 393 -23.89 -17.33 -0.51
N PRO A 394 -23.38 -18.12 0.45
CA PRO A 394 -23.31 -19.58 0.33
C PRO A 394 -24.66 -20.22 -0.05
N GLU A 395 -24.64 -21.21 -0.93
CA GLU A 395 -25.86 -21.74 -1.59
C GLU A 395 -26.96 -22.19 -0.60
N GLU A 396 -26.57 -22.87 0.49
CA GLU A 396 -27.51 -23.32 1.52
C GLU A 396 -28.17 -22.13 2.24
N ARG A 397 -27.36 -21.14 2.63
CA ARG A 397 -27.84 -19.89 3.23
C ARG A 397 -28.74 -19.11 2.27
N ALA A 398 -28.36 -19.08 0.99
CA ALA A 398 -29.13 -18.40 -0.04
C ALA A 398 -30.52 -19.03 -0.22
N LYS A 399 -30.63 -20.37 -0.20
CA LYS A 399 -31.90 -21.09 -0.25
C LYS A 399 -32.80 -20.78 0.95
N GLU A 400 -32.23 -20.76 2.16
CA GLU A 400 -32.93 -20.41 3.40
C GLU A 400 -33.53 -19.00 3.31
N ILE A 401 -32.72 -17.98 2.98
CA ILE A 401 -33.18 -16.59 2.84
C ILE A 401 -34.23 -16.45 1.71
N MET A 402 -34.05 -17.16 0.59
CA MET A 402 -35.01 -17.13 -0.52
C MET A 402 -36.35 -17.78 -0.19
N SER A 403 -36.41 -18.69 0.79
CA SER A 403 -37.69 -19.23 1.26
C SER A 403 -38.56 -18.15 1.93
N HIS A 404 -37.92 -17.18 2.60
CA HIS A 404 -38.56 -16.06 3.29
C HIS A 404 -38.79 -14.83 2.39
N THR A 405 -38.11 -14.75 1.25
CA THR A 405 -38.23 -13.66 0.28
C THR A 405 -39.54 -13.73 -0.51
N ARG A 406 -40.20 -12.60 -0.79
CA ARG A 406 -41.47 -12.51 -1.54
C ARG A 406 -41.30 -12.06 -2.99
N ARG A 407 -40.17 -11.42 -3.34
CA ARG A 407 -39.85 -10.98 -4.71
C ARG A 407 -39.73 -12.16 -5.67
N ARG A 408 -40.71 -12.31 -6.57
CA ARG A 408 -40.71 -13.36 -7.61
C ARG A 408 -39.64 -13.14 -8.67
N ASP A 409 -39.41 -11.89 -9.06
CA ASP A 409 -38.37 -11.49 -10.02
C ASP A 409 -36.96 -11.84 -9.52
N LEU A 410 -36.70 -11.62 -8.22
CA LEU A 410 -35.43 -11.98 -7.59
C LEU A 410 -35.24 -13.51 -7.57
N LYS A 411 -36.29 -14.26 -7.19
CA LYS A 411 -36.26 -15.73 -7.21
C LYS A 411 -36.04 -16.29 -8.61
N GLU A 412 -36.74 -15.77 -9.62
CA GLU A 412 -36.57 -16.18 -11.01
C GLU A 412 -35.17 -15.86 -11.53
N ARG A 413 -34.62 -14.69 -11.20
CA ARG A 413 -33.26 -14.30 -11.59
C ARG A 413 -32.19 -15.16 -10.94
N ILE A 414 -32.33 -15.51 -9.66
CA ILE A 414 -31.42 -16.41 -8.95
C ILE A 414 -31.54 -17.84 -9.49
N ALA A 415 -32.77 -18.32 -9.73
CA ALA A 415 -33.04 -19.64 -10.30
C ALA A 415 -32.51 -19.80 -11.74
N ASN A 416 -32.49 -18.71 -12.53
CA ASN A 416 -32.01 -18.72 -13.92
C ASN A 416 -30.49 -18.55 -14.08
N LYS A 417 -29.72 -18.24 -13.02
CA LYS A 417 -28.33 -17.75 -13.15
C LYS A 417 -27.22 -18.59 -12.49
N SER A 418 -27.47 -19.82 -12.08
CA SER A 418 -26.57 -20.56 -11.18
C SER A 418 -25.14 -20.88 -11.66
N LEU A 419 -24.59 -20.41 -12.80
CA LEU A 419 -23.27 -20.84 -13.26
C LEU A 419 -22.50 -19.73 -14.01
N ILE A 420 -21.29 -19.39 -13.54
CA ILE A 420 -20.23 -18.81 -14.39
C ILE A 420 -20.11 -19.71 -15.61
N HIS A 421 -20.31 -19.15 -16.80
CA HIS A 421 -20.18 -19.92 -18.02
C HIS A 421 -18.77 -19.73 -18.54
N LEU A 422 -17.89 -20.69 -18.25
CA LEU A 422 -16.46 -20.53 -18.52
C LEU A 422 -16.16 -20.22 -19.98
N ASP A 423 -16.92 -20.77 -20.94
CA ASP A 423 -16.74 -20.47 -22.38
C ASP A 423 -17.08 -19.04 -22.76
N ALA A 424 -17.97 -18.39 -22.00
CA ALA A 424 -18.35 -17.01 -22.25
C ALA A 424 -17.35 -16.02 -21.64
N CYS A 425 -16.55 -16.42 -20.64
CA CYS A 425 -15.60 -15.56 -19.95
C CYS A 425 -14.50 -15.02 -20.87
N THR A 426 -14.02 -13.82 -20.55
CA THR A 426 -12.91 -13.15 -21.24
C THR A 426 -11.67 -13.15 -20.36
N ILE A 427 -10.48 -13.18 -20.96
CA ILE A 427 -9.20 -13.12 -20.23
C ILE A 427 -8.43 -11.87 -20.64
N VAL A 428 -7.74 -11.26 -19.68
CA VAL A 428 -6.92 -10.06 -19.85
C VAL A 428 -5.54 -10.31 -19.26
N ASN A 429 -4.50 -9.74 -19.88
CA ASN A 429 -3.12 -9.80 -19.42
C ASN A 429 -2.48 -11.20 -19.38
N LEU A 430 -2.91 -12.13 -20.24
CA LEU A 430 -2.21 -13.40 -20.40
C LEU A 430 -0.88 -13.17 -21.13
N ARG A 431 0.23 -13.22 -20.38
CA ARG A 431 1.60 -13.10 -20.91
C ARG A 431 2.33 -14.44 -20.82
N GLY A 432 3.42 -14.56 -21.59
CA GLY A 432 4.37 -15.67 -21.41
C GLY A 432 4.90 -15.72 -19.97
N ALA A 433 5.18 -16.92 -19.48
CA ALA A 433 5.70 -17.16 -18.13
C ALA A 433 7.07 -17.84 -18.20
N VAL A 434 7.81 -17.86 -17.10
CA VAL A 434 9.07 -18.60 -16.96
C VAL A 434 8.85 -19.77 -16.02
N ALA A 435 9.44 -20.93 -16.33
CA ALA A 435 9.33 -22.12 -15.50
C ALA A 435 9.82 -21.83 -14.06
N GLY A 436 9.00 -22.17 -13.07
CA GLY A 436 9.23 -21.94 -11.64
C GLY A 436 8.88 -20.53 -11.14
N GLU A 437 8.51 -19.60 -12.02
CA GLU A 437 8.02 -18.28 -11.63
C GLU A 437 6.49 -18.23 -11.60
N SER A 438 5.94 -17.41 -10.69
CA SER A 438 4.50 -17.19 -10.61
C SER A 438 4.05 -16.23 -11.71
N SER A 439 3.09 -16.66 -12.51
CA SER A 439 2.44 -15.83 -13.53
C SER A 439 0.96 -15.68 -13.20
N SER A 440 0.37 -14.59 -13.68
CA SER A 440 -1.03 -14.26 -13.41
C SER A 440 -1.73 -13.65 -14.61
N PHE A 441 -3.01 -13.96 -14.76
CA PHE A 441 -3.91 -13.26 -15.67
C PHE A 441 -5.23 -12.96 -14.98
N ILE A 442 -6.03 -12.09 -15.59
CA ILE A 442 -7.35 -11.71 -15.08
C ILE A 442 -8.40 -12.43 -15.90
N LEU A 443 -9.29 -13.16 -15.22
CA LEU A 443 -10.49 -13.77 -15.80
C LEU A 443 -11.69 -12.88 -15.48
N GLU A 444 -12.32 -12.34 -16.52
CA GLU A 444 -13.58 -11.60 -16.41
C GLU A 444 -14.75 -12.57 -16.53
N ALA A 445 -15.49 -12.74 -15.43
CA ALA A 445 -16.60 -13.67 -15.38
C ALA A 445 -17.79 -13.18 -16.22
N ARG A 446 -18.42 -14.11 -16.93
CA ARG A 446 -19.57 -13.86 -17.80
C ARG A 446 -20.61 -14.97 -17.65
N GLU A 447 -21.86 -14.59 -17.84
CA GLU A 447 -22.97 -15.54 -17.90
C GLU A 447 -23.09 -16.17 -19.29
N ARG A 448 -23.92 -17.21 -19.42
CA ARG A 448 -24.16 -17.91 -20.70
C ARG A 448 -24.63 -16.99 -21.83
N GLY A 449 -25.33 -15.90 -21.49
CA GLY A 449 -25.77 -14.87 -22.44
C GLY A 449 -24.69 -13.89 -22.88
N GLY A 450 -23.46 -14.00 -22.36
CA GLY A 450 -22.33 -13.14 -22.70
C GLY A 450 -22.23 -11.84 -21.89
N ASN A 451 -23.22 -11.52 -21.05
CA ASN A 451 -23.14 -10.36 -20.17
C ASN A 451 -22.06 -10.55 -19.10
N ARG A 452 -21.36 -9.45 -18.78
CA ARG A 452 -20.36 -9.42 -17.73
C ARG A 452 -21.01 -9.61 -16.36
N ILE A 453 -20.41 -10.46 -15.54
CA ILE A 453 -20.68 -10.56 -14.12
C ILE A 453 -19.81 -9.51 -13.45
N THR A 454 -20.41 -8.65 -12.64
CA THR A 454 -19.76 -7.48 -12.02
C THR A 454 -19.57 -7.65 -10.51
N PHE A 455 -19.73 -8.87 -10.01
CA PHE A 455 -19.58 -9.24 -8.60
C PHE A 455 -18.81 -10.56 -8.47
N GLY A 456 -18.09 -10.73 -7.35
CA GLY A 456 -17.32 -11.94 -7.04
C GLY A 456 -18.17 -13.13 -6.56
N GLY A 457 -17.58 -14.04 -5.78
CA GLY A 457 -18.21 -15.16 -5.08
C GLY A 457 -18.01 -16.55 -5.71
N GLY A 458 -17.62 -16.63 -6.98
CA GLY A 458 -17.40 -17.88 -7.70
C GLY A 458 -16.27 -18.75 -7.14
N ARG A 459 -16.57 -20.01 -6.79
CA ARG A 459 -15.55 -20.99 -6.42
C ARG A 459 -14.83 -21.52 -7.67
N LEU A 460 -13.69 -20.93 -7.97
CA LEU A 460 -12.83 -21.32 -9.09
C LEU A 460 -11.63 -22.09 -8.58
N THR A 461 -11.27 -23.16 -9.28
CA THR A 461 -10.01 -23.87 -9.07
C THR A 461 -9.19 -23.81 -10.34
N VAL A 462 -7.88 -23.63 -10.21
CA VAL A 462 -6.96 -23.59 -11.36
C VAL A 462 -5.90 -24.67 -11.20
N ALA A 463 -5.60 -25.36 -12.29
CA ALA A 463 -4.49 -26.29 -12.38
C ALA A 463 -3.81 -26.20 -13.75
N THR A 464 -2.51 -26.50 -13.81
CA THR A 464 -1.75 -26.50 -15.06
C THR A 464 -1.49 -27.93 -15.53
N LYS A 465 -1.43 -28.14 -16.86
CA LYS A 465 -0.97 -29.41 -17.45
C LYS A 465 -0.27 -29.19 -18.78
N LEU A 466 0.57 -30.14 -19.15
CA LEU A 466 1.05 -30.25 -20.53
C LEU A 466 -0.14 -30.33 -21.49
N PHE A 467 -0.11 -29.52 -22.55
CA PHE A 467 -1.20 -29.45 -23.52
C PHE A 467 -1.53 -30.83 -24.12
N SER A 468 -0.51 -31.67 -24.33
CA SER A 468 -0.65 -33.01 -24.91
C SER A 468 -0.99 -34.13 -23.90
N ALA A 469 -1.03 -33.82 -22.60
CA ALA A 469 -1.22 -34.85 -21.56
C ALA A 469 -2.72 -35.10 -21.26
N PRO A 470 -3.19 -36.37 -21.36
CA PRO A 470 -4.51 -36.74 -20.86
C PRO A 470 -4.50 -36.84 -19.33
N GLY A 471 -5.51 -36.28 -18.66
CA GLY A 471 -5.66 -36.31 -17.20
C GLY A 471 -5.92 -34.95 -16.54
N PRO A 472 -6.15 -34.94 -15.21
CA PRO A 472 -6.31 -33.72 -14.41
C PRO A 472 -4.99 -32.94 -14.32
N GLY A 473 -5.09 -31.64 -14.02
CA GLY A 473 -3.92 -30.76 -13.88
C GLY A 473 -2.92 -31.26 -12.82
N VAL A 474 -1.64 -31.07 -13.09
CA VAL A 474 -0.52 -31.59 -12.29
C VAL A 474 -0.15 -30.63 -11.16
N GLU A 475 -0.16 -29.31 -11.42
CA GLU A 475 0.20 -28.28 -10.43
C GLU A 475 -1.00 -27.38 -10.18
N GLN A 476 -1.36 -27.19 -8.91
CA GLN A 476 -2.47 -26.32 -8.52
C GLN A 476 -1.99 -24.88 -8.40
N GLY A 477 -2.80 -23.94 -8.90
CA GLY A 477 -2.61 -22.51 -8.67
C GLY A 477 -3.64 -21.96 -7.69
N THR A 478 -3.59 -20.64 -7.50
CA THR A 478 -4.50 -19.91 -6.64
C THR A 478 -5.39 -18.98 -7.46
N VAL A 479 -6.63 -18.81 -7.04
CA VAL A 479 -7.54 -17.83 -7.63
C VAL A 479 -7.88 -16.83 -6.53
N HIS A 480 -7.60 -15.55 -6.79
CA HIS A 480 -7.98 -14.45 -5.93
C HIS A 480 -9.15 -13.69 -6.56
N ASP A 481 -10.25 -13.64 -5.83
CA ASP A 481 -11.44 -12.92 -6.25
C ASP A 481 -11.36 -11.45 -5.84
N ARG A 482 -11.51 -10.54 -6.80
CA ARG A 482 -11.49 -9.08 -6.55
C ARG A 482 -12.83 -8.52 -6.09
N GLY A 483 -13.87 -9.35 -6.01
CA GLY A 483 -15.21 -8.96 -5.57
C GLY A 483 -16.05 -8.21 -6.62
N ASN A 484 -15.48 -7.92 -7.80
CA ASN A 484 -16.10 -7.14 -8.88
C ASN A 484 -16.31 -7.97 -10.18
N GLY A 485 -16.32 -9.31 -10.06
CA GLY A 485 -16.46 -10.23 -11.18
C GLY A 485 -15.19 -10.45 -12.01
N GLU A 486 -14.06 -9.90 -11.54
CA GLU A 486 -12.72 -10.23 -12.03
C GLU A 486 -12.01 -11.16 -11.06
N TYR A 487 -11.41 -12.21 -11.61
CA TYR A 487 -10.64 -13.20 -10.86
C TYR A 487 -9.19 -13.16 -11.29
N VAL A 488 -8.29 -12.90 -10.35
CA VAL A 488 -6.84 -12.99 -10.58
C VAL A 488 -6.44 -14.44 -10.43
N VAL A 489 -6.13 -15.08 -11.56
CA VAL A 489 -5.69 -16.47 -11.61
C VAL A 489 -4.17 -16.46 -11.57
N GLN A 490 -3.60 -16.96 -10.48
CA GLN A 490 -2.16 -17.13 -10.29
C GLN A 490 -1.80 -18.60 -10.43
N PHE A 491 -0.75 -18.87 -11.21
CA PHE A 491 -0.25 -20.22 -11.42
C PHE A 491 1.27 -20.21 -11.51
N THR A 492 1.87 -21.33 -11.15
CA THR A 492 3.30 -21.59 -11.32
C THR A 492 3.42 -22.92 -12.03
N SER A 493 4.36 -23.05 -12.97
CA SER A 493 4.65 -24.34 -13.56
C SER A 493 6.12 -24.64 -13.64
N THR A 494 6.50 -25.87 -13.30
CA THR A 494 7.87 -26.37 -13.43
C THR A 494 8.18 -26.90 -14.83
N LEU A 495 7.18 -27.00 -15.70
CA LEU A 495 7.32 -27.50 -17.07
C LEU A 495 7.48 -26.32 -18.05
N ALA A 496 8.36 -26.46 -19.03
CA ALA A 496 8.50 -25.49 -20.12
C ALA A 496 7.83 -25.97 -21.42
N GLY A 497 7.31 -25.03 -22.22
CA GLY A 497 6.64 -25.27 -23.48
C GLY A 497 5.17 -24.83 -23.49
N LYS A 498 4.39 -25.39 -24.43
CA LYS A 498 2.95 -25.12 -24.53
C LYS A 498 2.19 -25.86 -23.43
N ILE A 499 1.67 -25.10 -22.47
CA ILE A 499 0.96 -25.60 -21.29
C ILE A 499 -0.47 -25.07 -21.31
N ALA A 500 -1.40 -25.93 -20.90
CA ALA A 500 -2.79 -25.59 -20.72
C ALA A 500 -3.04 -25.22 -19.26
N VAL A 501 -3.47 -23.98 -19.02
CA VAL A 501 -3.99 -23.55 -17.72
C VAL A 501 -5.48 -23.85 -17.69
N VAL A 502 -5.89 -24.83 -16.89
CA VAL A 502 -7.26 -25.29 -16.76
C VAL A 502 -7.91 -24.61 -15.56
N VAL A 503 -8.98 -23.86 -15.80
CA VAL A 503 -9.84 -23.36 -14.72
C VAL A 503 -11.12 -24.17 -14.71
N GLU A 504 -11.53 -24.57 -13.51
CA GLU A 504 -12.75 -25.32 -13.26
C GLU A 504 -13.70 -24.50 -12.38
N ALA A 505 -14.98 -24.50 -12.75
CA ALA A 505 -16.05 -23.79 -12.06
C ALA A 505 -17.32 -24.63 -12.16
N SER A 506 -17.89 -25.03 -11.02
CA SER A 506 -19.22 -25.66 -10.95
C SER A 506 -19.47 -26.78 -11.97
N GLY A 507 -18.49 -27.67 -12.16
CA GLY A 507 -18.55 -28.81 -13.09
C GLY A 507 -18.21 -28.50 -14.55
N GLN A 508 -17.87 -27.24 -14.89
CA GLN A 508 -17.31 -26.84 -16.18
C GLN A 508 -15.77 -26.76 -16.08
N SER A 509 -15.09 -27.00 -17.20
CA SER A 509 -13.64 -26.80 -17.31
C SER A 509 -13.32 -26.07 -18.61
N ARG A 510 -12.40 -25.10 -18.55
CA ARG A 510 -11.87 -24.40 -19.72
C ARG A 510 -10.36 -24.30 -19.62
N ALA A 511 -9.69 -24.50 -20.75
CA ALA A 511 -8.24 -24.43 -20.86
C ALA A 511 -7.81 -23.22 -21.70
N TRP A 512 -6.76 -22.53 -21.27
CA TRP A 512 -6.07 -21.51 -22.06
C TRP A 512 -4.61 -21.90 -22.29
N ASP A 513 -4.13 -21.60 -23.48
CA ASP A 513 -2.77 -21.94 -23.89
C ASP A 513 -1.80 -20.85 -23.45
N VAL A 514 -0.79 -21.25 -22.68
CA VAL A 514 0.30 -20.39 -22.23
C VAL A 514 1.62 -20.99 -22.68
N ASN A 515 2.46 -20.15 -23.26
CA ASN A 515 3.83 -20.53 -23.57
C ASN A 515 4.72 -20.22 -22.36
N ILE A 516 5.26 -21.27 -21.74
CA ILE A 516 6.18 -21.15 -20.61
C ILE A 516 7.60 -21.34 -21.11
N GLU A 517 8.45 -20.34 -20.91
CA GLU A 517 9.87 -20.38 -21.24
C GLU A 517 10.64 -21.17 -20.17
N ALA A 518 11.74 -21.82 -20.58
CA ALA A 518 12.61 -22.50 -19.63
C ALA A 518 13.26 -21.49 -18.66
N SER A 519 13.50 -21.91 -17.43
CA SER A 519 14.21 -21.11 -16.43
C SER A 519 15.70 -20.99 -16.77
N ASP A 520 16.47 -20.31 -15.91
CA ASP A 520 17.92 -20.18 -16.07
C ASP A 520 18.58 -21.55 -16.27
N VAL A 521 19.52 -21.59 -17.21
CA VAL A 521 20.31 -22.77 -17.50
C VAL A 521 21.19 -23.12 -16.31
N VAL A 522 21.14 -24.38 -15.88
CA VAL A 522 21.93 -24.90 -14.76
C VAL A 522 22.93 -25.92 -15.31
N ILE A 523 24.22 -25.59 -15.20
CA ILE A 523 25.33 -26.35 -15.80
C ILE A 523 25.30 -27.84 -15.38
N PRO A 524 25.13 -28.18 -14.07
CA PRO A 524 25.03 -29.59 -13.65
C PRO A 524 23.87 -30.39 -14.26
N LYS A 525 22.82 -29.72 -14.76
CA LYS A 525 21.65 -30.37 -15.37
C LYS A 525 21.78 -30.50 -16.89
N CYS A 526 22.70 -29.77 -17.53
CA CYS A 526 22.93 -29.86 -18.96
C CYS A 526 23.47 -31.25 -19.33
N THR A 527 23.10 -31.73 -20.52
CA THR A 527 23.44 -33.08 -20.99
C THR A 527 24.24 -33.02 -22.28
N ILE A 528 25.29 -33.84 -22.35
CA ILE A 528 26.15 -34.00 -23.53
C ILE A 528 25.92 -35.38 -24.14
N GLU A 529 25.56 -35.40 -25.42
CA GLU A 529 25.43 -36.62 -26.23
C GLU A 529 26.75 -36.87 -26.98
N LYS A 530 27.32 -38.08 -26.79
CA LYS A 530 28.66 -38.47 -27.27
C LYS A 530 28.61 -39.46 -28.46
N GLN A 531 27.43 -39.83 -28.93
CA GLN A 531 27.23 -40.86 -29.97
C GLN A 531 27.95 -40.50 -31.28
N GLY A 532 28.07 -39.20 -31.59
CA GLY A 532 28.80 -38.72 -32.77
C GLY A 532 30.32 -38.91 -32.71
N LEU A 533 30.85 -39.52 -31.65
CA LEU A 533 32.25 -39.90 -31.50
C LEU A 533 32.50 -41.42 -31.65
N GLU A 534 31.45 -42.24 -31.72
CA GLU A 534 31.59 -43.71 -31.82
C GLU A 534 32.24 -44.15 -33.15
N SER A 535 32.06 -43.37 -34.21
CA SER A 535 32.63 -43.57 -35.54
C SER A 535 33.69 -42.54 -35.93
N TRP A 536 34.33 -41.89 -34.94
CA TRP A 536 35.28 -40.81 -35.20
C TRP A 536 36.59 -41.33 -35.80
N THR A 537 36.91 -40.93 -37.04
CA THR A 537 38.13 -41.32 -37.76
C THR A 537 39.02 -40.13 -38.12
N ALA A 538 40.32 -40.38 -38.29
CA ALA A 538 41.28 -39.37 -38.71
C ALA A 538 40.88 -38.70 -40.03
N GLY A 539 40.74 -37.38 -40.02
CA GLY A 539 40.31 -36.59 -41.19
C GLY A 539 38.79 -36.43 -41.34
N SER A 540 37.99 -37.10 -40.52
CA SER A 540 36.54 -36.89 -40.44
C SER A 540 36.15 -36.18 -39.13
N PRO A 541 35.25 -35.18 -39.15
CA PRO A 541 34.84 -34.45 -37.95
C PRO A 541 34.08 -35.34 -36.97
N GLY A 542 34.52 -35.39 -35.71
CA GLY A 542 33.75 -35.98 -34.61
C GLY A 542 32.69 -34.99 -34.11
N ARG A 543 31.50 -35.46 -33.73
CA ARG A 543 30.39 -34.59 -33.32
C ARG A 543 29.98 -34.82 -31.87
N ILE A 544 29.80 -33.74 -31.14
CA ILE A 544 29.26 -33.74 -29.77
C ILE A 544 28.10 -32.76 -29.72
N LEU A 545 26.98 -33.21 -29.14
CA LEU A 545 25.78 -32.39 -29.03
C LEU A 545 25.50 -32.02 -27.58
N LEU A 546 25.48 -30.73 -27.30
CA LEU A 546 25.17 -30.15 -26.00
C LEU A 546 23.70 -29.69 -25.98
N THR A 547 22.93 -30.26 -25.05
CA THR A 547 21.56 -29.86 -24.74
C THR A 547 21.54 -29.11 -23.41
N LEU A 548 21.17 -27.83 -23.47
CA LEU A 548 21.04 -26.97 -22.28
C LEU A 548 19.77 -27.32 -21.52
N ARG A 549 19.87 -27.35 -20.19
CA ARG A 549 18.72 -27.60 -19.31
C ARG A 549 18.61 -26.58 -18.20
N ASP A 550 17.38 -26.25 -17.85
CA ASP A 550 17.09 -25.37 -16.73
C ASP A 550 17.18 -26.10 -15.37
N ARG A 551 16.93 -25.37 -14.28
CA ARG A 551 16.91 -25.91 -12.90
C ARG A 551 15.92 -27.07 -12.70
N PHE A 552 14.87 -27.18 -13.50
CA PHE A 552 13.85 -28.22 -13.45
C PHE A 552 14.10 -29.36 -14.47
N GLY A 553 15.11 -29.24 -15.32
CA GLY A 553 15.48 -30.24 -16.33
C GLY A 553 14.80 -30.03 -17.69
N ASN A 554 14.10 -28.93 -17.89
CA ASN A 554 13.48 -28.57 -19.16
C ASN A 554 14.53 -28.20 -20.21
N PHE A 555 14.18 -28.36 -21.49
CA PHE A 555 15.02 -27.91 -22.59
C PHE A 555 15.08 -26.38 -22.65
N ALA A 556 16.30 -25.83 -22.60
CA ALA A 556 16.55 -24.41 -22.79
C ALA A 556 17.18 -24.15 -24.16
N HIS A 557 16.64 -23.19 -24.91
CA HIS A 557 17.11 -22.88 -26.25
C HIS A 557 18.44 -22.09 -26.19
N SER A 558 19.45 -22.52 -26.95
CA SER A 558 20.80 -21.92 -26.95
C SER A 558 20.81 -20.41 -27.20
N SER A 559 19.98 -19.91 -28.11
CA SER A 559 19.86 -18.46 -28.41
C SER A 559 19.30 -17.61 -27.26
N LYS A 560 18.66 -18.23 -26.27
CA LYS A 560 18.11 -17.55 -25.08
C LYS A 560 18.99 -17.71 -23.85
N SER A 561 20.05 -18.52 -23.93
CA SER A 561 21.00 -18.68 -22.84
C SER A 561 22.01 -17.55 -22.85
N ILE A 562 22.25 -16.95 -21.68
CA ILE A 562 23.35 -15.99 -21.47
C ILE A 562 24.72 -16.67 -21.31
N LEU A 563 24.74 -17.99 -21.11
CA LEU A 563 25.96 -18.73 -20.82
C LEU A 563 26.67 -19.14 -22.11
N GLU A 564 27.98 -18.91 -22.15
CA GLU A 564 28.82 -19.38 -23.23
C GLU A 564 29.54 -20.68 -22.87
N PHE A 565 29.61 -21.59 -23.85
CA PHE A 565 30.21 -22.90 -23.69
C PHE A 565 31.33 -23.10 -24.71
N GLU A 566 32.46 -23.60 -24.23
CA GLU A 566 33.63 -23.95 -25.03
C GLU A 566 33.94 -25.44 -24.87
N ALA A 567 34.23 -26.11 -25.98
CA ALA A 567 34.75 -27.47 -25.97
C ALA A 567 36.26 -27.44 -26.22
N ARG A 568 37.02 -28.11 -25.35
CA ARG A 568 38.47 -28.26 -25.42
C ARG A 568 38.82 -29.73 -25.56
N ALA A 569 39.70 -30.03 -26.52
CA ALA A 569 40.20 -31.38 -26.74
C ALA A 569 41.74 -31.38 -26.72
N SER A 570 42.33 -32.37 -26.03
CA SER A 570 43.77 -32.53 -25.91
C SER A 570 44.16 -33.99 -26.17
N GLY A 571 45.23 -34.22 -26.92
CA GLY A 571 45.67 -35.56 -27.29
C GLY A 571 46.95 -35.55 -28.14
N PRO A 572 47.26 -36.66 -28.84
CA PRO A 572 48.51 -36.83 -29.57
C PRO A 572 48.67 -35.94 -30.81
N GLY A 573 47.58 -35.35 -31.32
CA GLY A 573 47.60 -34.33 -32.37
C GLY A 573 46.88 -33.04 -31.94
N GLY A 574 47.07 -31.97 -32.71
CA GLY A 574 46.27 -30.76 -32.55
C GLY A 574 44.80 -31.03 -32.95
N VAL A 575 43.86 -30.55 -32.13
CA VAL A 575 42.42 -30.63 -32.42
C VAL A 575 41.88 -29.23 -32.61
N ILE A 576 41.24 -29.01 -33.75
CA ILE A 576 40.47 -27.78 -34.01
C ILE A 576 39.03 -28.06 -33.62
N VAL A 577 38.47 -27.22 -32.76
CA VAL A 577 37.09 -27.34 -32.30
C VAL A 577 36.27 -26.20 -32.88
N GLU A 578 35.24 -26.54 -33.66
CA GLU A 578 34.28 -25.59 -34.21
C GLU A 578 32.96 -25.71 -33.45
N ARG A 579 32.32 -24.57 -33.18
CA ARG A 579 31.04 -24.48 -32.48
C ARG A 579 29.96 -24.04 -33.45
N ASN A 580 28.91 -24.84 -33.58
CA ASN A 580 27.73 -24.54 -34.37
C ASN A 580 26.48 -24.47 -33.49
N MET A 581 25.66 -23.45 -33.71
CA MET A 581 24.32 -23.37 -33.11
C MET A 581 23.34 -24.01 -34.08
N LEU A 582 22.61 -25.02 -33.62
CA LEU A 582 21.61 -25.69 -34.45
C LEU A 582 20.27 -24.96 -34.33
N ASP A 583 19.45 -25.07 -35.40
CA ASP A 583 18.11 -24.46 -35.47
C ASP A 583 17.13 -25.04 -34.43
N ASP A 584 17.42 -26.22 -33.89
CA ASP A 584 16.65 -26.87 -32.82
C ASP A 584 17.00 -26.32 -31.41
N GLY A 585 17.93 -25.37 -31.33
CA GLY A 585 18.37 -24.73 -30.08
C GLY A 585 19.43 -25.51 -29.31
N LYS A 586 19.99 -26.59 -29.87
CA LYS A 586 21.14 -27.29 -29.31
C LYS A 586 22.46 -26.67 -29.80
N ILE A 587 23.56 -27.02 -29.13
CA ILE A 587 24.91 -26.59 -29.49
C ILE A 587 25.69 -27.80 -29.98
N GLU A 588 26.19 -27.75 -31.21
CA GLU A 588 27.06 -28.77 -31.79
C GLU A 588 28.52 -28.32 -31.69
N PHE A 589 29.39 -29.25 -31.25
CA PHE A 589 30.84 -29.09 -31.31
C PHE A 589 31.42 -30.12 -32.28
N LEU A 590 32.19 -29.61 -33.26
CA LEU A 590 32.88 -30.39 -34.28
C LEU A 590 34.37 -30.48 -33.94
N LEU A 591 34.90 -31.70 -33.84
CA LEU A 591 36.29 -31.97 -33.49
C LEU A 591 37.05 -32.47 -34.71
N ASN A 592 37.96 -31.64 -35.22
CA ASN A 592 38.76 -31.90 -36.40
C ASN A 592 40.21 -32.21 -36.02
N THR A 593 40.67 -33.41 -36.35
CA THR A 593 42.09 -33.80 -36.19
C THR A 593 42.49 -34.91 -37.16
N THR A 594 43.79 -35.03 -37.43
CA THR A 594 44.37 -35.95 -38.43
C THR A 594 45.24 -37.04 -37.81
N VAL A 595 45.49 -37.00 -36.50
CA VAL A 595 46.41 -37.92 -35.80
C VAL A 595 45.62 -38.88 -34.93
N THR A 596 45.66 -40.18 -35.23
CA THR A 596 44.94 -41.20 -34.46
C THR A 596 45.44 -41.32 -33.02
N GLY A 597 44.53 -41.66 -32.11
CA GLY A 597 44.85 -41.80 -30.70
C GLY A 597 43.68 -41.52 -29.77
N ILE A 598 43.97 -41.43 -28.48
CA ILE A 598 42.99 -41.13 -27.43
C ILE A 598 43.05 -39.64 -27.12
N TYR A 599 41.90 -38.97 -27.17
CA TYR A 599 41.75 -37.56 -26.87
C TYR A 599 40.91 -37.37 -25.61
N LYS A 600 41.35 -36.46 -24.74
CA LYS A 600 40.59 -36.00 -23.58
C LYS A 600 39.80 -34.76 -23.98
N VAL A 601 38.48 -34.88 -23.96
CA VAL A 601 37.54 -33.82 -24.33
C VAL A 601 36.83 -33.31 -23.09
N ALA A 602 36.78 -32.00 -22.92
CA ALA A 602 36.06 -31.30 -21.88
C ALA A 602 35.18 -30.21 -22.50
N VAL A 603 33.94 -30.08 -22.03
CA VAL A 603 33.10 -28.94 -22.35
C VAL A 603 32.91 -28.16 -21.06
N SER A 604 33.24 -26.88 -21.08
CA SER A 604 33.15 -26.00 -19.92
C SER A 604 32.36 -24.74 -20.24
N CYS A 605 31.75 -24.16 -19.21
CA CYS A 605 31.15 -22.84 -19.31
C CYS A 605 32.25 -21.78 -19.15
N LEU A 606 32.34 -20.83 -20.07
CA LEU A 606 33.35 -19.77 -20.03
C LEU A 606 33.15 -18.81 -18.86
N ASP A 607 31.89 -18.55 -18.51
CA ASP A 607 31.50 -17.59 -17.49
C ASP A 607 31.79 -18.10 -16.08
N THR A 608 31.40 -19.35 -15.78
CA THR A 608 31.59 -19.95 -14.45
C THR A 608 32.90 -20.71 -14.32
N LYS A 609 33.55 -21.05 -15.43
CA LYS A 609 34.73 -21.95 -15.52
C LYS A 609 34.48 -23.36 -14.99
N GLU A 610 33.21 -23.77 -14.90
CA GLU A 610 32.82 -25.11 -14.48
C GLU A 610 32.71 -26.06 -15.68
N ASP A 611 33.18 -27.30 -15.50
CA ASP A 611 33.02 -28.37 -16.46
C ASP A 611 31.58 -28.93 -16.40
N LEU A 612 31.04 -29.31 -17.56
CA LEU A 612 29.73 -29.94 -17.63
C LEU A 612 29.72 -31.33 -16.99
N SER A 613 28.53 -31.76 -16.57
CA SER A 613 28.34 -33.10 -16.04
C SER A 613 28.83 -34.18 -17.02
N GLY A 614 29.72 -35.06 -16.56
CA GLY A 614 30.34 -36.10 -17.39
C GLY A 614 31.51 -35.64 -18.28
N CYS A 615 32.06 -34.45 -18.04
CA CYS A 615 33.35 -33.96 -18.55
C CYS A 615 34.39 -33.85 -17.40
N PRO A 616 35.69 -33.97 -17.72
CA PRO A 616 36.26 -34.43 -18.99
C PRO A 616 36.00 -35.92 -19.24
N PHE A 617 36.00 -36.35 -20.50
CA PHE A 617 35.90 -37.77 -20.89
C PHE A 617 36.89 -38.12 -22.01
N GLU A 618 37.13 -39.42 -22.20
CA GLU A 618 38.03 -39.93 -23.23
C GLU A 618 37.28 -40.33 -24.49
N ALA A 619 37.81 -39.95 -25.65
CA ALA A 619 37.29 -40.30 -26.97
C ALA A 619 38.42 -40.90 -27.81
N ARG A 620 38.18 -42.07 -28.43
CA ARG A 620 39.16 -42.75 -29.27
C ARG A 620 38.91 -42.39 -30.72
N MET A 621 39.91 -41.79 -31.37
CA MET A 621 39.87 -41.58 -32.81
C MET A 621 40.52 -42.76 -33.55
N GLY A 622 39.74 -43.42 -34.40
CA GLY A 622 40.17 -44.52 -35.24
C GLY A 622 40.95 -44.07 -36.48
N THR A 623 41.64 -45.00 -37.11
CA THR A 623 42.19 -44.85 -38.46
C THR A 623 41.06 -44.88 -39.48
N ASP A 624 41.01 -43.91 -40.38
CA ASP A 624 40.18 -44.00 -41.59
C ASP A 624 40.82 -44.97 -42.61
N ALA A 625 40.15 -45.24 -43.74
CA ALA A 625 40.64 -46.10 -44.80
C ALA A 625 42.09 -45.74 -45.20
N LEU A 626 43.00 -46.73 -45.12
CA LEU A 626 44.41 -46.54 -45.42
C LEU A 626 44.59 -46.08 -46.87
N SER A 627 45.05 -44.84 -47.06
CA SER A 627 45.36 -44.32 -48.38
C SER A 627 46.72 -44.84 -48.86
N GLN A 628 46.72 -45.55 -49.99
CA GLN A 628 47.95 -46.05 -50.63
C GLN A 628 48.94 -44.92 -51.00
N ALA A 629 48.46 -43.68 -51.14
CA ALA A 629 49.28 -42.52 -51.51
C ALA A 629 50.12 -41.96 -50.36
N GLY A 630 49.76 -42.24 -49.10
CA GLY A 630 50.47 -41.75 -47.90
C GLY A 630 51.46 -42.74 -47.28
N CYS A 631 51.47 -43.98 -47.76
CA CYS A 631 52.35 -45.03 -47.25
C CYS A 631 53.80 -44.77 -47.65
N THR A 632 54.66 -44.49 -46.66
CA THR A 632 56.10 -44.28 -46.90
C THR A 632 56.87 -45.51 -46.43
N ALA A 633 57.42 -46.29 -47.35
CA ALA A 633 58.33 -47.39 -47.02
C ALA A 633 59.78 -46.85 -47.01
N SER A 634 60.40 -46.74 -45.83
CA SER A 634 61.81 -46.37 -45.74
C SER A 634 62.69 -47.63 -45.75
N LEU A 635 63.46 -47.80 -46.82
CA LEU A 635 64.48 -48.84 -46.91
C LEU A 635 65.82 -48.27 -46.41
N GLN A 636 66.33 -48.73 -45.27
CA GLN A 636 67.72 -48.44 -44.88
C GLN A 636 68.65 -49.43 -45.59
N SER A 637 69.38 -48.96 -46.60
CA SER A 637 70.42 -49.76 -47.24
C SER A 637 71.72 -49.73 -46.43
N LEU A 638 72.11 -50.86 -45.83
CA LEU A 638 73.49 -51.09 -45.43
C LEU A 638 74.33 -51.29 -46.71
N THR A 639 75.06 -50.27 -47.12
CA THR A 639 75.97 -50.36 -48.26
C THR A 639 77.18 -51.22 -47.91
N SER A 640 77.26 -52.43 -48.49
CA SER A 640 78.55 -53.09 -48.71
C SER A 640 78.87 -53.07 -50.20
N SER A 641 80.10 -52.63 -50.47
CA SER A 641 80.66 -52.35 -51.79
C SER A 641 80.80 -53.63 -52.63
N THR A 642 80.09 -53.73 -53.76
CA THR A 642 80.66 -54.26 -55.01
C THR A 642 79.80 -53.91 -56.24
N LYS A 643 80.47 -53.25 -57.18
CA LYS A 643 80.19 -52.92 -58.59
C LYS A 643 79.02 -53.63 -59.31
N GLY A 644 78.08 -52.84 -59.81
CA GLY A 644 77.13 -53.17 -60.89
C GLY A 644 76.35 -51.92 -61.34
N PRO A 645 76.08 -51.72 -62.65
CA PRO A 645 75.66 -50.43 -63.18
C PRO A 645 74.18 -50.10 -62.91
N GLY A 646 73.97 -48.94 -62.28
CA GLY A 646 72.80 -48.06 -62.46
C GLY A 646 71.40 -48.67 -62.37
N ALA A 647 70.78 -48.61 -61.19
CA ALA A 647 69.33 -48.51 -61.09
C ALA A 647 68.96 -47.02 -61.01
N LYS A 648 68.59 -46.42 -62.16
CA LYS A 648 67.83 -45.17 -62.19
C LYS A 648 66.44 -45.47 -61.64
N ALA A 649 65.98 -44.66 -60.70
CA ALA A 649 64.59 -44.65 -60.27
C ALA A 649 63.69 -44.40 -61.48
N ALA A 650 62.84 -45.37 -61.81
CA ALA A 650 61.68 -45.18 -62.64
C ALA A 650 60.46 -45.41 -61.75
N ALA A 651 59.87 -44.30 -61.27
CA ALA A 651 58.50 -44.32 -60.82
C ALA A 651 57.63 -44.59 -62.04
N TYR A 652 56.99 -45.75 -62.10
CA TYR A 652 55.63 -45.98 -62.61
C TYR A 652 55.40 -47.50 -62.60
N GLY A 653 54.56 -47.95 -61.68
CA GLY A 653 54.19 -49.36 -61.59
C GLY A 653 53.25 -49.58 -60.41
N ALA A 654 51.95 -49.65 -60.71
CA ALA A 654 50.98 -50.23 -59.81
C ALA A 654 51.39 -51.67 -59.49
N CYS A 655 51.67 -51.99 -58.23
CA CYS A 655 51.70 -53.37 -57.77
C CYS A 655 50.28 -53.77 -57.39
N ALA A 656 49.71 -54.65 -58.22
CA ALA A 656 48.50 -55.40 -57.92
C ALA A 656 48.70 -56.28 -56.67
N ALA A 657 47.60 -56.48 -55.96
CA ALA A 657 47.48 -57.21 -54.71
C ALA A 657 48.11 -58.61 -54.73
N MET A 658 48.74 -58.96 -53.62
CA MET A 658 48.83 -60.35 -53.14
C MET A 658 47.92 -60.44 -51.91
N ALA A 659 46.73 -61.02 -52.12
CA ALA A 659 45.92 -61.54 -51.05
C ALA A 659 46.54 -62.87 -50.58
N GLY A 660 46.73 -63.01 -49.27
CA GLY A 660 47.08 -64.29 -48.66
C GLY A 660 47.87 -64.14 -47.36
N GLY A 661 47.20 -64.43 -46.24
CA GLY A 661 47.87 -64.73 -44.97
C GLY A 661 47.42 -63.84 -43.83
N GLU A 662 46.80 -64.47 -42.84
CA GLU A 662 46.44 -63.92 -41.53
C GLU A 662 47.58 -63.14 -40.88
N VAL A 663 47.23 -62.06 -40.16
CA VAL A 663 47.96 -61.69 -38.95
C VAL A 663 46.95 -61.57 -37.82
N THR A 664 46.97 -62.60 -36.98
CA THR A 664 46.43 -62.58 -35.62
C THR A 664 47.46 -61.94 -34.67
N CYS A 665 46.89 -61.20 -33.70
CA CYS A 665 47.46 -60.53 -32.52
C CYS A 665 48.12 -59.16 -32.74
#